data_AF-A0A943YTT6-F1
#
_entry.id   AF-A0A943YTT6-F1
#
_cell.length_a   1.000
_cell.length_b   1.000
_cell.length_c   1.000
_cell.angle_alpha   90.00
_cell.angle_beta   90.00
_cell.angle_gamma   90.00
#
_symmetry.space_group_name_H-M   'P 1'
#
loop_
_entity.id
_entity.type
_entity.pdbx_description
1 polymer ?
#
loop_
_entity_poly.entity_id
_entity_poly.type
_entity_poly.pdbx_seq_one_letter_code
_entity_poly.pdbx_strand_id
1 'polypeptide(L)'
;MKERQLYDYQLDMKRRVGEAFGSHRSVMVQMPTGTGKTCLLVACVRAWLSQNEGTVWIVVHRRELVEQIVGTLQAGELSGDLDHRVRVYSIQWLSRHEGELTERPGLLVIDEAHHAVAKTYKAVVEACPGAKVLGLTATPCRLTRRGFTDLFEVLLQSWPYNRFIAEGRLSLYDYMSVRADNEDWRVVRSLERRGADGDFSLREMSERLDVRPSIGRLCDTVQRYAREKKGIVYAIDIRHAEHIAAYYREHGIDAVAISAKTPGEERRRLIEQFKAGETQVLVNVDLFGEGFDCPDVEFIQLARPTLSLSKYLQQVGRGMRVFDGKRYCLILDNVGLYRLFGLPSEDRDWQAMFEGTLAGKAHLKQAKEQNMYAAFSVLGDTGRTETADARTELVTVMTHDGQRNELEAAYAYRVVRNEAGRMGVATLEGEEVLPPRYEKVELQPYGFARLTSRRKVDRDRPWMDLRNGLRFAVRPTVRWCGFLSFSTADGLRLYPRVETRRLQETDFVTPGALHHGLEDGLRFRDYYIPPTEGAPRIYVVKDQMDNRVLLEAEDGTLCLRTGWGVRLEPITLAAWKEEKERWRRTLRSFDRQAKQCADRRVFPYKVRAEVTAGYHLSDYKEVSDVRITRSGKQGYNAFVYDVMAQRWKLVGSYREIFPPAYGLRVVRNWEGRYLLRTQYFEKIGVGEEPQFDYAELQDDAYLYIYKEKGRAYYVDLESGVCFDSKPQLVRIGFMQFQKDGDLYFPFDPRLSGRTPYRRGEIVGGEDICFLGSHIVVLKDNPSVFYIRKRYSDGKRFVLSTSQTSRPNEPLYDLYYNGRLEMRKR
;
A
#
# COMPACT_ATOMS: atom_id res chain seq x y z
N MET A 1 8.06 10.32 -46.59
CA MET A 1 7.74 10.85 -45.25
C MET A 1 6.22 10.98 -45.17
N LYS A 2 5.52 10.27 -44.27
CA LYS A 2 4.05 10.37 -44.17
C LYS A 2 3.68 11.76 -43.64
N GLU A 3 2.67 12.40 -44.22
CA GLU A 3 2.05 13.62 -43.70
C GLU A 3 1.76 13.47 -42.21
N ARG A 4 2.24 14.40 -41.37
CA ARG A 4 1.87 14.44 -39.96
C ARG A 4 0.47 15.05 -39.83
N GLN A 5 -0.55 14.20 -39.85
CA GLN A 5 -1.92 14.58 -39.53
C GLN A 5 -2.00 15.08 -38.08
N LEU A 6 -2.68 16.21 -37.85
CA LEU A 6 -2.92 16.73 -36.51
C LEU A 6 -3.88 15.80 -35.75
N TYR A 7 -3.64 15.64 -34.45
CA TYR A 7 -4.56 14.94 -33.58
C TYR A 7 -5.83 15.76 -33.31
N ASP A 8 -6.89 15.08 -32.90
CA ASP A 8 -8.19 15.65 -32.52
C ASP A 8 -8.08 16.78 -31.49
N TYR A 9 -7.28 16.59 -30.43
CA TYR A 9 -7.06 17.62 -29.41
C TYR A 9 -6.26 18.82 -29.95
N GLN A 10 -5.43 18.63 -30.97
CA GLN A 10 -4.69 19.72 -31.62
C GLN A 10 -5.62 20.52 -32.55
N LEU A 11 -6.53 19.84 -33.26
CA LEU A 11 -7.55 20.48 -34.07
C LEU A 11 -8.55 21.28 -33.22
N ASP A 12 -9.02 20.72 -32.10
CA ASP A 12 -9.87 21.44 -31.15
C ASP A 12 -9.16 22.67 -30.58
N MET A 13 -7.90 22.52 -30.15
CA MET A 13 -7.12 23.65 -29.64
C MET A 13 -6.91 24.73 -30.70
N LYS A 14 -6.59 24.34 -31.95
CA LYS A 14 -6.46 25.28 -33.08
C LYS A 14 -7.75 26.08 -33.29
N ARG A 15 -8.91 25.41 -33.27
CA ARG A 15 -10.23 26.06 -33.37
C ARG A 15 -10.45 27.06 -32.24
N ARG A 16 -10.20 26.64 -30.98
CA ARG A 16 -10.36 27.49 -29.79
C ARG A 16 -9.43 28.71 -29.80
N VAL A 17 -8.21 28.58 -30.33
CA VAL A 17 -7.29 29.71 -30.54
C VAL A 17 -7.89 30.70 -31.53
N GLY A 18 -8.44 30.24 -32.65
CA GLY A 18 -9.12 31.10 -33.63
C GLY A 18 -10.33 31.83 -33.03
N GLU A 19 -11.18 31.11 -32.29
CA GLU A 19 -12.33 31.70 -31.58
C GLU A 19 -11.88 32.76 -30.56
N ALA A 20 -10.84 32.46 -29.77
CA ALA A 20 -10.30 33.39 -28.78
C ALA A 20 -9.72 34.66 -29.43
N PHE A 21 -9.06 34.56 -30.59
CA PHE A 21 -8.57 35.73 -31.31
C PHE A 21 -9.69 36.64 -31.86
N GLY A 22 -10.94 36.15 -31.94
CA GLY A 22 -12.10 36.98 -32.25
C GLY A 22 -12.41 38.02 -31.16
N SER A 23 -12.10 37.73 -29.89
CA SER A 23 -12.42 38.61 -28.75
C SER A 23 -11.19 39.11 -27.98
N HIS A 24 -10.03 38.49 -28.17
CA HIS A 24 -8.81 38.78 -27.44
C HIS A 24 -7.63 39.08 -28.36
N ARG A 25 -6.74 39.99 -27.95
CA ARG A 25 -5.51 40.28 -28.69
C ARG A 25 -4.42 39.24 -28.40
N SER A 26 -4.29 38.82 -27.15
CA SER A 26 -3.22 37.93 -26.70
C SER A 26 -3.76 36.68 -26.00
N VAL A 27 -3.34 35.53 -26.50
CA VAL A 27 -3.81 34.21 -26.06
C VAL A 27 -2.61 33.37 -25.64
N MET A 28 -2.63 32.82 -24.43
CA MET A 28 -1.67 31.80 -23.99
C MET A 28 -2.30 30.42 -24.08
N VAL A 29 -1.57 29.44 -24.60
CA VAL A 29 -1.96 28.04 -24.71
C VAL A 29 -1.09 27.20 -23.78
N GLN A 30 -1.73 26.46 -22.88
CA GLN A 30 -1.09 25.47 -22.03
C GLN A 30 -1.22 24.07 -22.63
N MET A 31 -0.09 23.44 -22.92
CA MET A 31 0.01 22.08 -23.47
C MET A 31 1.19 21.30 -22.91
N PRO A 32 0.96 20.14 -22.25
CA PRO A 32 2.00 19.26 -21.72
C PRO A 32 3.15 18.99 -22.70
N THR A 33 4.36 18.85 -22.17
CA THR A 33 5.53 18.44 -22.97
C THR A 33 5.29 17.04 -23.56
N GLY A 34 5.65 16.85 -24.83
CA GLY A 34 5.41 15.59 -25.56
C GLY A 34 4.10 15.57 -26.38
N THR A 35 3.17 16.51 -26.20
CA THR A 35 1.87 16.53 -26.91
C THR A 35 1.87 17.27 -28.26
N GLY A 36 3.06 17.67 -28.75
CA GLY A 36 3.21 18.28 -30.08
C GLY A 36 2.88 19.78 -30.14
N LYS A 37 3.28 20.57 -29.13
CA LYS A 37 3.17 22.05 -29.12
C LYS A 37 3.65 22.69 -30.44
N THR A 38 4.81 22.27 -30.93
CA THR A 38 5.38 22.78 -32.19
C THR A 38 4.50 22.47 -33.41
N CYS A 39 3.81 21.32 -33.43
CA CYS A 39 2.87 20.99 -34.50
C CYS A 39 1.62 21.88 -34.45
N LEU A 40 1.09 22.16 -33.25
CA LEU A 40 0.00 23.12 -33.07
C LEU A 40 0.44 24.53 -33.50
N LEU A 41 1.64 24.96 -33.10
CA LEU A 41 2.23 26.24 -33.48
C LEU A 41 2.20 26.41 -35.00
N VAL A 42 2.76 25.45 -35.74
CA VAL A 42 2.79 25.46 -37.21
C VAL A 42 1.36 25.49 -37.78
N ALA A 43 0.44 24.72 -37.22
CA ALA A 43 -0.96 24.70 -37.68
C ALA A 43 -1.69 26.03 -37.49
N CYS A 44 -1.44 26.73 -36.38
CA CYS A 44 -1.97 28.07 -36.12
C CYS A 44 -1.37 29.11 -37.06
N VAL A 45 -0.05 29.07 -37.29
CA VAL A 45 0.63 29.96 -38.24
C VAL A 45 0.08 29.78 -39.65
N ARG A 46 -0.11 28.54 -40.12
CA ARG A 46 -0.72 28.25 -41.43
C ARG A 46 -2.14 28.79 -41.55
N ALA A 47 -2.97 28.59 -40.52
CA ALA A 47 -4.33 29.12 -40.51
C ALA A 47 -4.33 30.65 -40.59
N TRP A 48 -3.43 31.30 -39.85
CA TRP A 48 -3.28 32.75 -39.89
C TRP A 48 -2.89 33.25 -41.29
N LEU A 49 -1.86 32.67 -41.90
CA LEU A 49 -1.36 33.04 -43.23
C LEU A 49 -2.38 32.81 -44.36
N SER A 50 -3.30 31.85 -44.18
CA SER A 50 -4.39 31.60 -45.14
C SER A 50 -5.54 32.60 -45.03
N GLN A 51 -5.65 33.31 -43.91
CA GLN A 51 -6.74 34.24 -43.61
C GLN A 51 -6.29 35.70 -43.61
N ASN A 52 -4.99 35.96 -43.59
CA ASN A 52 -4.40 37.28 -43.41
C ASN A 52 -3.17 37.47 -44.31
N GLU A 53 -2.95 38.70 -44.78
CA GLU A 53 -1.78 39.05 -45.60
C GLU A 53 -0.54 39.43 -44.77
N GLY A 54 -0.72 39.71 -43.47
CA GLY A 54 0.36 40.20 -42.59
C GLY A 54 1.41 39.16 -42.22
N THR A 55 2.61 39.63 -41.85
CA THR A 55 3.74 38.76 -41.51
C THR A 55 3.65 38.15 -40.12
N VAL A 56 4.33 37.03 -39.93
CA VAL A 56 4.33 36.25 -38.69
C VAL A 56 5.74 36.25 -38.12
N TRP A 57 5.88 36.69 -36.88
CA TRP A 57 7.14 36.60 -36.15
C TRP A 57 7.05 35.47 -35.12
N ILE A 58 7.95 34.50 -35.23
CA ILE A 58 8.12 33.42 -34.26
C ILE A 58 9.33 33.76 -33.40
N VAL A 59 9.07 34.01 -32.12
CA VAL A 59 10.10 34.35 -31.13
C VAL A 59 10.43 33.12 -30.33
N VAL A 60 11.71 32.77 -30.31
CA VAL A 60 12.24 31.64 -29.57
C VAL A 60 13.34 32.07 -28.60
N HIS A 61 13.49 31.34 -27.50
CA HIS A 61 14.52 31.65 -26.52
C HIS A 61 15.92 31.15 -26.92
N ARG A 62 16.01 30.12 -27.79
CA ARG A 62 17.27 29.47 -28.20
C ARG A 62 17.38 29.29 -29.71
N ARG A 63 18.60 29.29 -30.24
CA ARG A 63 18.87 29.23 -31.70
C ARG A 63 18.52 27.86 -32.30
N GLU A 64 18.74 26.77 -31.57
CA GLU A 64 18.46 25.41 -32.04
C GLU A 64 16.97 25.13 -32.30
N LEU A 65 16.07 25.83 -31.58
CA LEU A 65 14.63 25.81 -31.83
C LEU A 65 14.26 26.43 -33.18
N VAL A 66 15.05 27.39 -33.67
CA VAL A 66 14.84 28.02 -34.98
C VAL A 66 14.96 26.97 -36.07
N GLU A 67 16.06 26.21 -36.07
CA GLU A 67 16.32 25.15 -37.06
C GLU A 67 15.23 24.07 -37.04
N GLN A 68 14.76 23.67 -35.84
CA GLN A 68 13.68 22.69 -35.71
C GLN A 68 12.33 23.22 -36.23
N ILE A 69 11.96 24.45 -35.91
CA ILE A 69 10.71 25.05 -36.37
C ILE A 69 10.76 25.23 -37.89
N VAL A 70 11.89 25.72 -38.42
CA VAL A 70 12.13 25.83 -39.87
C VAL A 70 12.02 24.46 -40.54
N GLY A 71 12.69 23.43 -40.03
CA GLY A 71 12.61 22.07 -40.57
C GLY A 71 11.19 21.48 -40.49
N THR A 72 10.44 21.75 -39.41
CA THR A 72 9.05 21.30 -39.27
C THR A 72 8.12 22.04 -40.23
N LEU A 73 8.37 23.33 -40.48
CA LEU A 73 7.64 24.13 -41.47
C LEU A 73 7.89 23.58 -42.88
N GLN A 74 9.14 23.26 -43.24
CA GLN A 74 9.54 22.70 -44.53
C GLN A 74 9.03 21.26 -44.78
N ALA A 75 8.93 20.43 -43.73
CA ALA A 75 8.55 19.02 -43.87
C ALA A 75 7.06 18.78 -44.17
N GLY A 76 6.17 19.77 -44.01
CA GLY A 76 4.77 19.63 -44.37
C GLY A 76 4.40 20.51 -45.55
N GLU A 77 4.30 19.98 -46.76
CA GLU A 77 3.84 20.62 -48.03
C GLU A 77 4.40 22.01 -48.43
N LEU A 78 5.19 22.69 -47.59
CA LEU A 78 6.08 23.78 -47.98
C LEU A 78 7.37 23.18 -48.55
N SER A 79 7.22 22.38 -49.60
CA SER A 79 8.33 22.02 -50.49
C SER A 79 8.58 23.21 -51.41
N GLY A 80 9.24 24.22 -50.86
CA GLY A 80 9.50 25.53 -51.46
C GLY A 80 9.84 26.49 -50.34
N ASP A 81 10.71 27.48 -50.57
CA ASP A 81 11.18 28.45 -49.57
C ASP A 81 10.13 28.78 -48.51
N LEU A 82 10.54 28.84 -47.23
CA LEU A 82 9.71 29.36 -46.14
C LEU A 82 8.95 30.59 -46.67
N ASP A 83 7.62 30.57 -46.59
CA ASP A 83 6.80 31.73 -46.98
C ASP A 83 7.49 32.98 -46.40
N HIS A 84 7.94 33.87 -47.28
CA HIS A 84 8.76 35.05 -46.95
C HIS A 84 8.13 35.93 -45.86
N ARG A 85 6.85 35.72 -45.58
CA ARG A 85 6.07 36.34 -44.50
C ARG A 85 6.36 35.77 -43.10
N VAL A 86 7.03 34.63 -42.96
CA VAL A 86 7.37 34.02 -41.66
C VAL A 86 8.82 34.33 -41.31
N ARG A 87 9.02 34.98 -40.16
CA ARG A 87 10.34 35.32 -39.63
C ARG A 87 10.54 34.71 -38.27
N VAL A 88 11.70 34.09 -38.06
CA VAL A 88 12.06 33.49 -36.77
C VAL A 88 13.18 34.29 -36.14
N TYR A 89 12.97 34.77 -34.92
CA TYR A 89 13.93 35.59 -34.19
C TYR A 89 14.24 34.99 -32.83
N SER A 90 15.50 35.12 -32.38
CA SER A 90 15.79 34.91 -30.97
C SER A 90 15.36 36.14 -30.16
N ILE A 91 14.82 35.94 -28.96
CA ILE A 91 14.37 37.06 -28.11
C ILE A 91 15.50 38.05 -27.81
N GLN A 92 16.73 37.56 -27.61
CA GLN A 92 17.89 38.39 -27.29
C GLN A 92 18.27 39.32 -28.44
N TRP A 93 18.11 38.86 -29.68
CA TRP A 93 18.37 39.66 -30.85
C TRP A 93 17.23 40.66 -31.07
N LEU A 94 15.98 40.17 -31.02
CA LEU A 94 14.81 40.99 -31.28
C LEU A 94 14.68 42.15 -30.29
N SER A 95 14.91 41.92 -28.99
CA SER A 95 14.82 42.98 -27.98
C SER A 95 15.90 44.07 -28.10
N ARG A 96 16.95 43.84 -28.90
CA ARG A 96 18.02 44.82 -29.14
C ARG A 96 17.84 45.57 -30.46
N HIS A 97 17.16 44.96 -31.44
CA HIS A 97 17.03 45.48 -32.80
C HIS A 97 15.57 45.75 -33.20
N GLU A 98 14.60 45.68 -32.27
CA GLU A 98 13.18 45.92 -32.57
C GLU A 98 12.91 47.31 -33.14
N GLY A 99 13.67 48.32 -32.71
CA GLY A 99 13.59 49.70 -33.21
C GLY A 99 14.17 49.87 -34.62
N GLU A 100 15.01 48.93 -35.07
CA GLU A 100 15.65 48.95 -36.39
C GLU A 100 14.78 48.28 -37.46
N LEU A 101 13.85 47.42 -37.05
CA LEU A 101 12.90 46.77 -37.94
C LEU A 101 11.83 47.79 -38.36
N THR A 102 11.64 47.99 -39.66
CA THR A 102 10.56 48.85 -40.20
C THR A 102 9.24 48.11 -40.32
N GLU A 103 9.29 46.80 -40.55
CA GLU A 103 8.10 45.96 -40.64
C GLU A 103 7.63 45.47 -39.26
N ARG A 104 6.32 45.25 -39.10
CA ARG A 104 5.71 44.73 -37.87
C ARG A 104 4.83 43.52 -38.20
N PRO A 105 4.79 42.49 -37.32
CA PRO A 105 4.01 41.29 -37.58
C PRO A 105 2.51 41.54 -37.37
N GLY A 106 1.68 40.83 -38.13
CA GLY A 106 0.26 40.65 -37.80
C GLY A 106 0.05 39.61 -36.70
N LEU A 107 0.95 38.62 -36.60
CA LEU A 107 0.95 37.60 -35.56
C LEU A 107 2.34 37.43 -34.94
N LEU A 108 2.42 37.59 -33.62
CA LEU A 108 3.60 37.32 -32.81
C LEU A 108 3.40 36.02 -32.05
N VAL A 109 4.22 35.02 -32.34
CA VAL A 109 4.20 33.71 -31.69
C VAL A 109 5.38 33.61 -30.73
N ILE A 110 5.11 33.24 -29.49
CA ILE A 110 6.11 33.07 -28.43
C ILE A 110 6.10 31.61 -28.00
N ASP A 111 7.12 30.85 -28.38
CA ASP A 111 7.30 29.50 -27.85
C ASP A 111 7.94 29.57 -26.45
N GLU A 112 7.56 28.62 -25.60
CA GLU A 112 7.95 28.56 -24.19
C GLU A 112 7.70 29.89 -23.46
N ALA A 113 6.49 30.40 -23.65
CA ALA A 113 6.01 31.68 -23.15
C ALA A 113 6.07 31.82 -21.61
N HIS A 114 6.36 30.74 -20.87
CA HIS A 114 6.68 30.82 -19.45
C HIS A 114 8.00 31.57 -19.17
N HIS A 115 8.89 31.69 -20.17
CA HIS A 115 10.07 32.57 -20.15
C HIS A 115 9.75 34.04 -20.46
N ALA A 116 8.52 34.37 -20.86
CA ALA A 116 8.11 35.73 -21.27
C ALA A 116 8.12 36.77 -20.14
N VAL A 117 8.51 36.38 -18.93
CA VAL A 117 8.62 37.23 -17.73
C VAL A 117 9.74 38.27 -17.85
N ALA A 118 10.74 38.04 -18.72
CA ALA A 118 11.82 39.00 -18.89
C ALA A 118 11.28 40.31 -19.48
N LYS A 119 11.77 41.45 -18.96
CA LYS A 119 11.45 42.80 -19.50
C LYS A 119 11.56 42.87 -21.02
N THR A 120 12.44 42.05 -21.60
CA THR A 120 12.67 41.91 -23.04
C THR A 120 11.44 41.41 -23.81
N TYR A 121 10.69 40.43 -23.31
CA TYR A 121 9.49 39.94 -24.00
C TYR A 121 8.35 40.95 -23.92
N LYS A 122 8.19 41.60 -22.77
CA LYS A 122 7.22 42.68 -22.60
C LYS A 122 7.50 43.83 -23.56
N ALA A 123 8.76 44.26 -23.68
CA ALA A 123 9.17 45.29 -24.64
C ALA A 123 8.78 44.92 -26.08
N VAL A 124 9.07 43.69 -26.52
CA VAL A 124 8.72 43.22 -27.88
C VAL A 124 7.20 43.20 -28.12
N VAL A 125 6.42 42.73 -27.13
CA VAL A 125 4.94 42.71 -27.24
C VAL A 125 4.35 44.12 -27.28
N GLU A 126 4.90 45.04 -26.47
CA GLU A 126 4.51 46.45 -26.44
C GLU A 126 4.92 47.19 -27.73
N ALA A 127 6.06 46.83 -28.32
CA ALA A 127 6.55 47.36 -29.61
C ALA A 127 5.73 46.90 -30.82
N CYS A 128 4.85 45.90 -30.65
CA CYS A 128 3.98 45.36 -31.70
C CYS A 128 2.47 45.52 -31.35
N PRO A 129 1.95 46.76 -31.17
CA PRO A 129 0.60 47.01 -30.65
C PRO A 129 -0.54 46.48 -31.53
N GLY A 130 -0.32 46.35 -32.85
CA GLY A 130 -1.31 45.84 -33.80
C GLY A 130 -1.29 44.32 -33.97
N ALA A 131 -0.30 43.62 -33.41
CA ALA A 131 -0.15 42.17 -33.59
C ALA A 131 -1.07 41.39 -32.64
N LYS A 132 -1.68 40.31 -33.15
CA LYS A 132 -2.17 39.22 -32.28
C LYS A 132 -0.99 38.49 -31.66
N VAL A 133 -1.12 38.04 -30.41
CA VAL A 133 -0.01 37.38 -29.69
C VAL A 133 -0.43 35.97 -29.28
N LEU A 134 0.32 34.97 -29.72
CA LEU A 134 0.12 33.56 -29.34
C LEU A 134 1.30 33.09 -28.48
N GLY A 135 1.06 32.79 -27.21
CA GLY A 135 2.05 32.16 -26.34
C GLY A 135 1.79 30.67 -26.22
N LEU A 136 2.79 29.81 -26.39
CA LEU A 136 2.68 28.37 -26.10
C LEU A 136 3.60 28.01 -24.94
N THR A 137 3.11 27.18 -24.00
CA THR A 137 3.93 26.70 -22.88
C THR A 137 3.41 25.38 -22.31
N ALA A 138 4.29 24.57 -21.72
CA ALA A 138 3.85 23.46 -20.86
C ALA A 138 3.27 23.93 -19.54
N THR A 139 3.76 25.05 -19.03
CA THR A 139 3.56 25.47 -17.64
C THR A 139 3.33 26.98 -17.57
N PRO A 140 2.08 27.46 -17.51
CA PRO A 140 1.74 28.87 -17.40
C PRO A 140 1.95 29.38 -15.97
N CYS A 141 3.12 29.14 -15.40
CA CYS A 141 3.46 29.49 -14.03
C CYS A 141 4.81 30.22 -13.93
N ARG A 142 4.97 31.08 -12.94
CA ARG A 142 6.24 31.77 -12.63
C ARG A 142 6.84 31.21 -11.34
N LEU A 143 8.18 31.26 -11.24
CA LEU A 143 8.90 31.07 -9.96
C LEU A 143 8.58 32.20 -8.97
N THR A 144 8.20 33.38 -9.48
CA THR A 144 7.71 34.53 -8.71
C THR A 144 6.18 34.48 -8.64
N ARG A 145 5.55 35.14 -7.66
CA ARG A 145 4.07 35.23 -7.56
C ARG A 145 3.42 36.21 -8.56
N ARG A 146 4.07 36.54 -9.67
CA ARG A 146 3.44 37.38 -10.70
C ARG A 146 2.75 36.48 -11.73
N GLY A 147 1.54 36.83 -12.17
CA GLY A 147 0.82 36.13 -13.24
C GLY A 147 1.23 36.62 -14.63
N PHE A 148 0.73 35.98 -15.69
CA PHE A 148 0.93 36.32 -17.11
C PHE A 148 -0.16 37.24 -17.69
N THR A 149 -1.10 37.68 -16.86
CA THR A 149 -2.18 38.59 -17.23
C THR A 149 -1.70 39.96 -17.69
N ASP A 150 -0.43 40.29 -17.44
CA ASP A 150 0.24 41.49 -17.96
C ASP A 150 0.66 41.39 -19.44
N LEU A 151 0.65 40.18 -20.01
CA LEU A 151 1.04 39.91 -21.40
C LEU A 151 -0.06 39.22 -22.21
N PHE A 152 -0.85 38.37 -21.56
CA PHE A 152 -1.88 37.54 -22.18
C PHE A 152 -3.23 37.80 -21.53
N GLU A 153 -4.25 38.04 -22.34
CA GLU A 153 -5.62 38.31 -21.86
C GLU A 153 -6.34 37.03 -21.41
N VAL A 154 -6.05 35.90 -22.06
CA VAL A 154 -6.74 34.63 -21.80
C VAL A 154 -5.79 33.43 -21.85
N LEU A 155 -6.07 32.43 -21.01
CA LEU A 155 -5.42 31.12 -21.01
C LEU A 155 -6.35 30.05 -21.62
N LEU A 156 -5.87 29.34 -22.64
CA LEU A 156 -6.50 28.14 -23.17
C LEU A 156 -5.75 26.91 -22.68
N GLN A 157 -6.45 26.04 -21.95
CA GLN A 157 -5.89 24.81 -21.41
C GLN A 157 -6.24 23.61 -22.30
N SER A 158 -5.25 22.76 -22.54
CA SER A 158 -5.43 21.46 -23.20
C SER A 158 -5.96 20.41 -22.22
N TRP A 159 -5.96 19.14 -22.63
CA TRP A 159 -6.30 18.05 -21.73
C TRP A 159 -5.31 17.92 -20.56
N PRO A 160 -5.75 17.42 -19.39
CA PRO A 160 -4.82 17.10 -18.31
C PRO A 160 -3.88 15.95 -18.71
N TYR A 161 -2.71 15.85 -18.07
CA TYR A 161 -1.73 14.78 -18.31
C TYR A 161 -2.37 13.39 -18.26
N ASN A 162 -3.18 13.13 -17.23
CA ASN A 162 -3.85 11.84 -17.05
C ASN A 162 -4.69 11.44 -18.27
N ARG A 163 -5.41 12.39 -18.90
CA ARG A 163 -6.17 12.10 -20.11
C ARG A 163 -5.27 11.80 -21.30
N PHE A 164 -4.19 12.54 -21.49
CA PHE A 164 -3.23 12.24 -22.55
C PHE A 164 -2.60 10.85 -22.39
N ILE A 165 -2.34 10.41 -21.16
CA ILE A 165 -1.83 9.06 -20.89
C ILE A 165 -2.91 8.01 -21.16
N ALA A 166 -4.15 8.25 -20.70
CA ALA A 166 -5.28 7.33 -20.92
C ALA A 166 -5.60 7.12 -22.40
N GLU A 167 -5.50 8.18 -23.22
CA GLU A 167 -5.72 8.15 -24.67
C GLU A 167 -4.49 7.66 -25.47
N GLY A 168 -3.44 7.18 -24.78
CA GLY A 168 -2.21 6.70 -25.42
C GLY A 168 -1.46 7.78 -26.21
N ARG A 169 -1.63 9.06 -25.86
CA ARG A 169 -0.90 10.19 -26.45
C ARG A 169 0.38 10.52 -25.69
N LEU A 170 0.43 10.15 -24.41
CA LEU A 170 1.63 10.11 -23.58
C LEU A 170 1.82 8.69 -23.03
N SER A 171 3.07 8.30 -22.81
CA SER A 171 3.43 7.02 -22.21
C SER A 171 3.03 7.00 -20.73
N LEU A 172 2.61 5.82 -20.25
CA LEU A 172 2.60 5.52 -18.82
C LEU A 172 4.01 5.66 -18.23
N TYR A 173 4.13 5.78 -16.91
CA TYR A 173 5.43 5.82 -16.25
C TYR A 173 5.50 5.08 -14.91
N ASP A 174 6.70 4.60 -14.60
CA ASP A 174 7.13 4.25 -13.25
C ASP A 174 7.87 5.45 -12.66
N TYR A 175 7.51 5.87 -11.45
CA TYR A 175 8.18 6.96 -10.74
C TYR A 175 8.82 6.41 -9.47
N MET A 176 10.14 6.52 -9.36
CA MET A 176 10.91 6.13 -8.19
C MET A 176 11.59 7.36 -7.60
N SER A 177 11.54 7.54 -6.28
CA SER A 177 12.11 8.71 -5.60
C SER A 177 12.88 8.31 -4.36
N VAL A 178 13.90 9.09 -3.99
CA VAL A 178 14.62 8.90 -2.72
C VAL A 178 13.70 8.93 -1.49
N ARG A 179 14.02 8.10 -0.49
CA ARG A 179 13.33 8.07 0.81
C ARG A 179 13.44 9.40 1.56
N ALA A 180 12.56 9.61 2.55
CA ALA A 180 12.54 10.87 3.31
C ALA A 180 13.78 11.04 4.22
N ASP A 181 14.41 9.95 4.61
CA ASP A 181 15.61 9.83 5.43
C ASP A 181 16.92 9.71 4.61
N ASN A 182 16.82 9.64 3.28
CA ASN A 182 17.96 9.53 2.36
C ASN A 182 18.95 10.70 2.50
N GLU A 183 20.24 10.40 2.35
CA GLU A 183 21.32 11.36 2.53
C GLU A 183 21.29 12.51 1.51
N ASP A 184 21.11 12.21 0.22
CA ASP A 184 21.04 13.23 -0.84
C ASP A 184 19.83 14.14 -0.65
N TRP A 185 18.70 13.60 -0.21
CA TRP A 185 17.53 14.41 0.12
C TRP A 185 17.77 15.33 1.31
N ARG A 186 18.50 14.87 2.34
CA ARG A 186 18.92 15.73 3.46
C ARG A 186 19.82 16.86 2.98
N VAL A 187 20.73 16.58 2.04
CA VAL A 187 21.57 17.60 1.39
C VAL A 187 20.72 18.61 0.64
N VAL A 188 19.78 18.17 -0.22
CA VAL A 188 18.87 19.05 -0.97
C VAL A 188 18.08 19.97 -0.03
N ARG A 189 17.59 19.43 1.10
CA ARG A 189 16.88 20.21 2.12
C ARG A 189 17.75 21.26 2.83
N SER A 190 19.07 21.07 2.83
CA SER A 190 20.03 22.00 3.44
C SER A 190 20.51 23.10 2.48
N LEU A 191 20.06 23.09 1.21
CA LEU A 191 20.44 24.11 0.22
C LEU A 191 19.74 25.45 0.48
N GLU A 192 20.51 26.46 0.86
CA GLU A 192 19.99 27.77 1.25
C GLU A 192 20.27 28.86 0.22
N ARG A 193 21.34 28.73 -0.58
CA ARG A 193 21.72 29.74 -1.57
C ARG A 193 20.80 29.66 -2.79
N ARG A 194 20.56 30.82 -3.42
CA ARG A 194 19.71 30.94 -4.61
C ARG A 194 20.49 31.55 -5.77
N GLY A 195 20.17 31.11 -6.98
CA GLY A 195 20.68 31.67 -8.23
C GLY A 195 19.93 32.94 -8.64
N ALA A 196 20.38 33.57 -9.73
CA ALA A 196 19.77 34.78 -10.29
C ALA A 196 18.32 34.57 -10.78
N ASP A 197 17.96 33.34 -11.15
CA ASP A 197 16.61 32.94 -11.54
C ASP A 197 15.71 32.61 -10.34
N GLY A 198 16.25 32.66 -9.11
CA GLY A 198 15.55 32.30 -7.88
C GLY A 198 15.45 30.79 -7.61
N ASP A 199 16.09 29.97 -8.44
CA ASP A 199 16.31 28.53 -8.23
C ASP A 199 17.48 28.28 -7.26
N PHE A 200 17.84 27.02 -6.98
CA PHE A 200 19.03 26.70 -6.19
C PHE A 200 20.32 27.20 -6.86
N SER A 201 21.30 27.61 -6.05
CA SER A 201 22.61 28.02 -6.55
C SER A 201 23.35 26.84 -7.18
N LEU A 202 23.72 26.95 -8.46
CA LEU A 202 24.52 25.92 -9.17
C LEU A 202 25.80 25.57 -8.41
N ARG A 203 26.48 26.59 -7.86
CA ARG A 203 27.71 26.41 -7.09
C ARG A 203 27.48 25.58 -5.83
N GLU A 204 26.42 25.88 -5.07
CA GLU A 204 26.11 25.16 -3.84
C GLU A 204 25.69 23.72 -4.12
N MET A 205 24.88 23.50 -5.17
CA MET A 205 24.48 22.16 -5.60
C MET A 205 25.70 21.33 -6.00
N SER A 206 26.59 21.90 -6.81
CA SER A 206 27.83 21.25 -7.26
C SER A 206 28.74 20.91 -6.06
N GLU A 207 29.01 21.86 -5.17
CA GLU A 207 29.82 21.66 -3.95
C GLU A 207 29.31 20.52 -3.05
N ARG A 208 28.01 20.22 -3.06
CA ARG A 208 27.37 19.28 -2.14
C ARG A 208 26.99 17.94 -2.78
N LEU A 209 26.69 17.90 -4.07
CA LEU A 209 26.15 16.72 -4.76
C LEU A 209 27.08 16.16 -5.85
N ASP A 210 28.05 16.93 -6.34
CA ASP A 210 29.11 16.43 -7.24
C ASP A 210 30.23 15.76 -6.42
N VAL A 211 29.86 14.71 -5.69
CA VAL A 211 30.74 13.92 -4.82
C VAL A 211 30.60 12.44 -5.12
N ARG A 212 31.69 11.67 -4.98
CA ARG A 212 31.72 10.23 -5.31
C ARG A 212 30.57 9.41 -4.71
N PRO A 213 30.15 9.58 -3.43
CA PRO A 213 29.01 8.84 -2.89
C PRO A 213 27.68 9.12 -3.62
N SER A 214 27.40 10.39 -3.92
CA SER A 214 26.19 10.80 -4.65
C SER A 214 26.18 10.24 -6.07
N ILE A 215 27.30 10.38 -6.81
CA ILE A 215 27.43 9.82 -8.17
C ILE A 215 27.34 8.29 -8.18
N GLY A 216 27.93 7.62 -7.18
CA GLY A 216 27.80 6.17 -7.00
C GLY A 216 26.35 5.74 -6.86
N ARG A 217 25.58 6.43 -6.01
CA ARG A 217 24.12 6.19 -5.88
C ARG A 217 23.36 6.41 -7.17
N LEU A 218 23.71 7.42 -7.97
CA LEU A 218 23.11 7.61 -9.30
C LEU A 218 23.34 6.39 -10.20
N CYS A 219 24.58 5.88 -10.24
CA CYS A 219 24.98 4.73 -11.03
C CYS A 219 24.27 3.45 -10.59
N ASP A 220 24.22 3.20 -9.28
CA ASP A 220 23.56 2.04 -8.69
C ASP A 220 22.07 1.98 -9.08
N THR A 221 21.40 3.13 -9.11
CA THR A 221 19.98 3.20 -9.50
C THR A 221 19.76 2.89 -10.98
N VAL A 222 20.67 3.30 -11.86
CA VAL A 222 20.60 2.97 -13.29
C VAL A 222 20.89 1.48 -13.50
N GLN A 223 21.94 0.94 -12.88
CA GLN A 223 22.29 -0.48 -13.00
C GLN A 223 21.17 -1.41 -12.51
N ARG A 224 20.39 -0.98 -11.51
CA ARG A 224 19.34 -1.80 -10.92
C ARG A 224 18.02 -1.72 -11.67
N TYR A 225 17.57 -0.51 -11.99
CA TYR A 225 16.21 -0.28 -12.49
C TYR A 225 16.17 -0.01 -13.99
N ALA A 226 17.26 0.50 -14.56
CA ALA A 226 17.36 0.94 -15.95
C ALA A 226 18.49 0.23 -16.71
N ARG A 227 18.88 -0.98 -16.29
CA ARG A 227 19.90 -1.78 -16.99
C ARG A 227 19.47 -1.98 -18.43
N GLU A 228 20.39 -1.73 -19.36
CA GLU A 228 20.17 -1.86 -20.82
C GLU A 228 19.08 -0.94 -21.40
N LYS A 229 18.48 -0.07 -20.59
CA LYS A 229 17.52 0.92 -21.06
C LYS A 229 18.23 2.13 -21.62
N LYS A 230 17.67 2.72 -22.66
CA LYS A 230 18.14 4.00 -23.22
C LYS A 230 17.58 5.16 -22.42
N GLY A 231 18.41 6.12 -21.98
CA GLY A 231 17.92 7.20 -21.13
C GLY A 231 18.72 8.49 -21.07
N ILE A 232 18.13 9.46 -20.37
CA ILE A 232 18.69 10.81 -20.22
C ILE A 232 18.88 11.12 -18.73
N VAL A 233 20.06 11.60 -18.39
CA VAL A 233 20.38 12.09 -17.03
C VAL A 233 20.44 13.60 -17.04
N TYR A 234 19.74 14.26 -16.12
CA TYR A 234 19.78 15.71 -15.94
C TYR A 234 20.76 16.09 -14.83
N ALA A 235 21.93 16.58 -15.21
CA ALA A 235 23.00 16.96 -14.30
C ALA A 235 22.92 18.44 -13.87
N ILE A 236 23.72 18.79 -12.87
CA ILE A 236 23.74 20.13 -12.24
C ILE A 236 24.46 21.13 -13.14
N ASP A 237 25.71 20.81 -13.47
CA ASP A 237 26.60 21.60 -14.32
C ASP A 237 27.47 20.68 -15.19
N ILE A 238 28.32 21.27 -16.04
CA ILE A 238 29.16 20.55 -17.01
C ILE A 238 30.11 19.56 -16.32
N ARG A 239 30.71 19.96 -15.19
CA ARG A 239 31.66 19.09 -14.46
C ARG A 239 30.93 17.89 -13.87
N HIS A 240 29.79 18.13 -13.25
CA HIS A 240 28.97 17.04 -12.71
C HIS A 240 28.52 16.07 -13.80
N ALA A 241 28.15 16.56 -15.00
CA ALA A 241 27.80 15.69 -16.12
C ALA A 241 28.97 14.82 -16.60
N GLU A 242 30.17 15.41 -16.72
CA GLU A 242 31.38 14.70 -17.09
C GLU A 242 31.74 13.63 -16.05
N HIS A 243 31.65 13.95 -14.75
CA HIS A 243 31.90 13.01 -13.66
C HIS A 243 30.88 11.86 -13.64
N ILE A 244 29.58 12.13 -13.82
CA ILE A 244 28.55 11.09 -13.92
C ILE A 244 28.85 10.18 -15.11
N ALA A 245 29.08 10.75 -16.30
CA ALA A 245 29.31 9.96 -17.51
C ALA A 245 30.59 9.11 -17.38
N ALA A 246 31.66 9.66 -16.80
CA ALA A 246 32.88 8.91 -16.52
C ALA A 246 32.64 7.75 -15.54
N TYR A 247 31.94 8.01 -14.42
CA TYR A 247 31.62 6.99 -13.44
C TYR A 247 30.75 5.87 -14.05
N TYR A 248 29.78 6.21 -14.90
CA TYR A 248 28.91 5.24 -15.55
C TYR A 248 29.71 4.32 -16.48
N ARG A 249 30.63 4.89 -17.27
CA ARG A 249 31.54 4.12 -18.12
C ARG A 249 32.48 3.22 -17.32
N GLU A 250 33.01 3.69 -16.20
CA GLU A 250 33.82 2.88 -15.26
C GLU A 250 33.05 1.64 -14.76
N HIS A 251 31.72 1.70 -14.75
CA HIS A 251 30.82 0.67 -14.25
C HIS A 251 29.99 -0.01 -15.36
N GLY A 252 30.46 0.06 -16.61
CA GLY A 252 29.91 -0.69 -17.74
C GLY A 252 28.62 -0.14 -18.35
N ILE A 253 28.24 1.11 -18.04
CA ILE A 253 27.13 1.81 -18.69
C ILE A 253 27.70 2.76 -19.74
N ASP A 254 27.31 2.59 -21.01
CA ASP A 254 27.75 3.50 -22.06
C ASP A 254 27.06 4.86 -21.94
N ALA A 255 27.81 5.85 -21.47
CA ALA A 255 27.30 7.17 -21.16
C ALA A 255 28.16 8.27 -21.78
N VAL A 256 27.52 9.30 -22.33
CA VAL A 256 28.20 10.50 -22.83
C VAL A 256 27.64 11.77 -22.21
N ALA A 257 28.52 12.72 -21.90
CA ALA A 257 28.15 14.03 -21.39
C ALA A 257 28.03 15.02 -22.56
N ILE A 258 26.96 15.82 -22.56
CA ILE A 258 26.70 16.82 -23.59
C ILE A 258 26.33 18.14 -22.93
N SER A 259 26.91 19.26 -23.41
CA SER A 259 26.62 20.60 -22.90
C SER A 259 26.55 21.67 -23.99
N ALA A 260 26.08 22.88 -23.65
CA ALA A 260 26.05 24.01 -24.59
C ALA A 260 27.45 24.42 -25.08
N LYS A 261 28.52 23.97 -24.40
CA LYS A 261 29.92 24.21 -24.79
C LYS A 261 30.48 23.12 -25.73
N THR A 262 29.78 22.00 -25.90
CA THR A 262 30.18 20.97 -26.87
C THR A 262 30.11 21.54 -28.29
N PRO A 263 31.18 21.45 -29.10
CA PRO A 263 31.20 21.92 -30.49
C PRO A 263 30.02 21.39 -31.30
N GLY A 264 29.49 22.21 -32.22
CA GLY A 264 28.22 21.91 -32.92
C GLY A 264 28.23 20.59 -33.71
N GLU A 265 29.33 20.28 -34.40
CA GLU A 265 29.47 19.01 -35.14
C GLU A 265 29.54 17.80 -34.22
N GLU A 266 30.34 17.89 -33.16
CA GLU A 266 30.45 16.83 -32.14
C GLU A 266 29.11 16.58 -31.45
N ARG A 267 28.41 17.66 -31.06
CA ARG A 267 27.08 17.60 -30.47
C ARG A 267 26.08 16.90 -31.39
N ARG A 268 26.12 17.19 -32.70
CA ARG A 268 25.26 16.55 -33.71
C ARG A 268 25.56 15.05 -33.81
N ARG A 269 26.84 14.69 -33.90
CA ARG A 269 27.29 13.29 -33.94
C ARG A 269 26.84 12.51 -32.70
N LEU A 270 27.06 13.03 -31.50
CA LEU A 270 26.65 12.35 -30.25
C LEU A 270 25.14 12.15 -30.16
N ILE A 271 24.36 13.13 -30.63
CA ILE A 271 22.90 13.03 -30.70
C ILE A 271 22.47 11.94 -31.70
N GLU A 272 23.13 11.84 -32.86
CA GLU A 272 22.85 10.82 -33.87
C GLU A 272 23.20 9.41 -33.36
N GLN A 273 24.35 9.25 -32.71
CA GLN A 273 24.74 7.98 -32.08
C GLN A 273 23.75 7.54 -31.00
N PHE A 274 23.35 8.47 -30.13
CA PHE A 274 22.32 8.19 -29.14
C PHE A 274 21.00 7.81 -29.82
N LYS A 275 20.54 8.53 -30.86
CA LYS A 275 19.32 8.19 -31.62
C LYS A 275 19.41 6.82 -32.28
N ALA A 276 20.57 6.43 -32.80
CA ALA A 276 20.82 5.12 -33.40
C ALA A 276 20.88 3.97 -32.36
N GLY A 277 20.93 4.29 -31.07
CA GLY A 277 21.06 3.31 -29.99
C GLY A 277 22.51 2.85 -29.74
N GLU A 278 23.48 3.50 -30.39
CA GLU A 278 24.92 3.26 -30.14
C GLU A 278 25.34 3.75 -28.76
N THR A 279 24.64 4.75 -28.21
CA THR A 279 24.86 5.25 -26.85
C THR A 279 23.65 5.00 -25.96
N GLN A 280 23.88 4.37 -24.81
CA GLN A 280 22.82 4.03 -23.87
C GLN A 280 22.32 5.25 -23.08
N VAL A 281 23.23 6.06 -22.54
CA VAL A 281 22.89 7.15 -21.60
C VAL A 281 23.44 8.49 -22.05
N LEU A 282 22.57 9.50 -22.09
CA LEU A 282 22.94 10.87 -22.41
C LEU A 282 22.84 11.76 -21.18
N VAL A 283 23.98 12.19 -20.64
CA VAL A 283 24.07 13.07 -19.48
C VAL A 283 24.09 14.52 -19.94
N ASN A 284 23.05 15.29 -19.63
CA ASN A 284 22.87 16.63 -20.15
C ASN A 284 22.94 17.72 -19.06
N VAL A 285 23.35 18.90 -19.50
CA VAL A 285 23.37 20.13 -18.70
C VAL A 285 22.69 21.24 -19.46
N ASP A 286 21.46 21.57 -19.05
CA ASP A 286 20.68 22.69 -19.60
C ASP A 286 20.62 22.76 -21.13
N LEU A 287 20.95 21.66 -21.84
CA LEU A 287 20.93 21.56 -23.30
C LEU A 287 19.54 21.14 -23.78
N PHE A 288 18.97 20.13 -23.13
CA PHE A 288 17.65 19.60 -23.48
C PHE A 288 16.52 20.38 -22.81
N GLY A 289 16.67 21.71 -22.74
CA GLY A 289 15.58 22.65 -22.51
C GLY A 289 14.57 22.56 -23.65
N GLU A 290 15.02 22.54 -24.91
CA GLU A 290 14.23 22.33 -26.13
C GLU A 290 15.13 21.98 -27.34
N GLY A 291 14.63 21.28 -28.37
CA GLY A 291 15.38 20.94 -29.60
C GLY A 291 15.64 19.45 -29.84
N PHE A 292 15.68 18.64 -28.78
CA PHE A 292 15.97 17.21 -28.85
C PHE A 292 14.69 16.37 -28.81
N ASP A 293 14.41 15.72 -29.93
CA ASP A 293 13.28 14.80 -30.11
C ASP A 293 13.81 13.37 -30.28
N CYS A 294 13.56 12.56 -29.26
CA CYS A 294 13.97 11.15 -29.14
C CYS A 294 12.86 10.43 -28.37
N PRO A 295 11.80 9.98 -29.06
CA PRO A 295 10.62 9.39 -28.41
C PRO A 295 10.89 8.03 -27.76
N ASP A 296 11.92 7.32 -28.23
CA ASP A 296 12.38 6.01 -27.78
C ASP A 296 13.20 6.03 -26.48
N VAL A 297 13.33 7.18 -25.82
CA VAL A 297 13.91 7.29 -24.47
C VAL A 297 13.06 6.50 -23.49
N GLU A 298 13.63 5.51 -22.81
CA GLU A 298 12.93 4.64 -21.88
C GLU A 298 13.03 5.11 -20.42
N PHE A 299 14.09 5.82 -20.05
CA PHE A 299 14.22 6.36 -18.69
C PHE A 299 14.75 7.79 -18.62
N ILE A 300 14.32 8.48 -17.57
CA ILE A 300 14.80 9.81 -17.16
C ILE A 300 15.37 9.71 -15.76
N GLN A 301 16.57 10.23 -15.55
CA GLN A 301 17.17 10.35 -14.22
C GLN A 301 17.38 11.81 -13.84
N LEU A 302 16.85 12.19 -12.69
CA LEU A 302 16.92 13.53 -12.14
C LEU A 302 18.05 13.57 -11.11
N ALA A 303 19.22 14.08 -11.52
CA ALA A 303 20.38 14.29 -10.66
C ALA A 303 20.54 15.76 -10.22
N ARG A 304 19.64 16.63 -10.69
CA ARG A 304 19.66 18.07 -10.41
C ARG A 304 18.45 18.48 -9.57
N PRO A 305 18.65 19.01 -8.35
CA PRO A 305 17.60 19.67 -7.59
C PRO A 305 17.11 20.95 -8.29
N THR A 306 15.82 21.26 -8.19
CA THR A 306 15.24 22.51 -8.69
C THR A 306 14.01 22.93 -7.89
N LEU A 307 13.79 24.24 -7.79
CA LEU A 307 12.58 24.87 -7.26
C LEU A 307 11.59 25.27 -8.38
N SER A 308 11.91 25.00 -9.64
CA SER A 308 11.08 25.33 -10.81
C SER A 308 10.22 24.15 -11.25
N LEU A 309 8.89 24.29 -11.13
CA LEU A 309 7.94 23.31 -11.65
C LEU A 309 8.06 23.15 -13.18
N SER A 310 8.35 24.23 -13.90
CA SER A 310 8.57 24.19 -15.35
C SER A 310 9.72 23.25 -15.71
N LYS A 311 10.89 23.44 -15.09
CA LYS A 311 12.07 22.59 -15.35
C LYS A 311 11.76 21.13 -15.06
N TYR A 312 11.12 20.84 -13.93
CA TYR A 312 10.71 19.48 -13.57
C TYR A 312 9.81 18.83 -14.64
N LEU A 313 8.71 19.49 -15.03
CA LEU A 313 7.76 18.94 -16.00
C LEU A 313 8.33 18.84 -17.42
N GLN A 314 9.20 19.77 -17.81
CA GLN A 314 9.92 19.68 -19.08
C GLN A 314 10.85 18.46 -19.13
N GLN A 315 11.58 18.19 -18.04
CA GLN A 315 12.52 17.07 -17.95
C GLN A 315 11.80 15.72 -18.04
N VAL A 316 10.81 15.48 -17.18
CA VAL A 316 10.06 14.21 -17.16
C VAL A 316 9.23 14.03 -18.43
N GLY A 317 8.66 15.12 -18.97
CA GLY A 317 7.83 15.09 -20.17
C GLY A 317 8.57 14.63 -21.43
N ARG A 318 9.91 14.71 -21.47
CA ARG A 318 10.70 14.14 -22.57
C ARG A 318 10.66 12.61 -22.60
N GLY A 319 10.71 12.00 -21.42
CA GLY A 319 10.57 10.57 -21.24
C GLY A 319 9.13 10.10 -21.46
N MET A 320 8.13 10.95 -21.31
CA MET A 320 6.72 10.54 -21.46
C MET A 320 6.22 10.48 -22.92
N ARG A 321 7.08 10.69 -23.92
CA ARG A 321 6.68 10.51 -25.33
C ARG A 321 6.40 9.04 -25.64
N VAL A 322 5.40 8.80 -26.48
CA VAL A 322 5.05 7.47 -26.98
C VAL A 322 5.99 7.04 -28.09
N PHE A 323 6.31 5.74 -28.12
CA PHE A 323 7.15 5.10 -29.13
C PHE A 323 6.76 3.63 -29.26
N ASP A 324 6.86 3.08 -30.47
CA ASP A 324 6.52 1.68 -30.72
C ASP A 324 7.49 0.76 -29.95
N GLY A 325 6.94 -0.21 -29.22
CA GLY A 325 7.72 -1.12 -28.37
C GLY A 325 8.01 -0.59 -26.96
N LYS A 326 7.74 0.69 -26.68
CA LYS A 326 7.90 1.26 -25.33
C LYS A 326 6.65 1.05 -24.48
N ARG A 327 6.74 0.20 -23.46
CA ARG A 327 5.62 -0.10 -22.54
C ARG A 327 5.34 1.05 -21.56
N TYR A 328 6.39 1.67 -21.01
CA TYR A 328 6.32 2.78 -20.06
C TYR A 328 7.65 3.54 -20.02
N CYS A 329 7.67 4.71 -19.38
CA CYS A 329 8.87 5.47 -19.06
C CYS A 329 9.26 5.26 -17.59
N LEU A 330 10.52 4.99 -17.30
CA LEU A 330 11.02 4.95 -15.93
C LEU A 330 11.59 6.32 -15.52
N ILE A 331 11.14 6.87 -14.39
CA ILE A 331 11.62 8.14 -13.85
C ILE A 331 12.34 7.86 -12.52
N LEU A 332 13.64 8.10 -12.51
CA LEU A 332 14.53 7.96 -11.36
C LEU A 332 14.79 9.34 -10.74
N ASP A 333 14.09 9.65 -9.65
CA ASP A 333 14.18 10.90 -8.92
C ASP A 333 15.15 10.79 -7.73
N ASN A 334 16.45 10.91 -8.05
CA ASN A 334 17.53 10.81 -7.07
C ASN A 334 17.66 12.05 -6.16
N VAL A 335 16.91 13.12 -6.44
CA VAL A 335 16.97 14.39 -5.71
C VAL A 335 15.65 14.77 -5.02
N GLY A 336 14.64 13.91 -5.09
CA GLY A 336 13.38 14.04 -4.35
C GLY A 336 12.45 15.15 -4.85
N LEU A 337 12.46 15.48 -6.14
CA LEU A 337 11.57 16.49 -6.73
C LEU A 337 10.09 16.17 -6.58
N TYR A 338 9.70 14.89 -6.53
CA TYR A 338 8.35 14.47 -6.19
C TYR A 338 7.87 15.06 -4.86
N ARG A 339 8.76 15.16 -3.87
CA ARG A 339 8.44 15.73 -2.56
C ARG A 339 8.24 17.25 -2.60
N LEU A 340 8.64 17.89 -3.69
CA LEU A 340 8.49 19.33 -3.94
C LEU A 340 7.30 19.66 -4.84
N PHE A 341 7.02 18.81 -5.84
CA PHE A 341 6.07 19.12 -6.92
C PHE A 341 4.95 18.10 -7.13
N GLY A 342 5.00 16.97 -6.42
CA GLY A 342 4.12 15.83 -6.66
C GLY A 342 4.46 15.08 -7.95
N LEU A 343 3.57 14.19 -8.39
CA LEU A 343 3.76 13.43 -9.63
C LEU A 343 3.65 14.31 -10.88
N PRO A 344 4.29 13.93 -12.01
CA PRO A 344 4.14 14.66 -13.27
C PRO A 344 2.67 14.81 -13.70
N SER A 345 1.85 13.78 -13.46
CA SER A 345 0.45 13.77 -13.86
C SER A 345 -0.54 14.37 -12.85
N GLU A 346 -0.06 14.96 -11.75
CA GLU A 346 -0.95 15.64 -10.79
C GLU A 346 -1.76 16.77 -11.43
N ASP A 347 -3.03 16.88 -11.02
CA ASP A 347 -3.90 17.98 -11.42
C ASP A 347 -3.39 19.28 -10.82
N ARG A 348 -3.31 20.32 -11.65
CA ARG A 348 -2.76 21.62 -11.29
C ARG A 348 -3.71 22.72 -11.72
N ASP A 349 -3.86 23.71 -10.84
CA ASP A 349 -4.64 24.91 -11.16
C ASP A 349 -3.82 25.87 -12.01
N TRP A 350 -3.77 25.59 -13.32
CA TRP A 350 -3.06 26.42 -14.29
C TRP A 350 -3.65 27.83 -14.40
N GLN A 351 -4.94 27.99 -14.13
CA GLN A 351 -5.60 29.28 -14.16
C GLN A 351 -5.11 30.17 -13.01
N ALA A 352 -5.07 29.64 -11.79
CA ALA A 352 -4.51 30.35 -10.64
C ALA A 352 -3.03 30.71 -10.83
N MET A 353 -2.23 29.81 -11.42
CA MET A 353 -0.83 30.09 -11.74
C MET A 353 -0.67 31.17 -12.82
N PHE A 354 -1.56 31.16 -13.82
CA PHE A 354 -1.60 32.16 -14.88
C PHE A 354 -1.99 33.55 -14.33
N GLU A 355 -2.93 33.62 -13.41
CA GLU A 355 -3.34 34.86 -12.75
C GLU A 355 -2.32 35.35 -11.70
N GLY A 356 -1.41 34.47 -11.28
CA GLY A 356 -0.38 34.77 -10.28
C GLY A 356 -0.85 34.64 -8.83
N THR A 357 -2.06 34.11 -8.60
CA THR A 357 -2.58 33.82 -7.26
C THR A 357 -1.87 32.60 -6.65
N LEU A 358 -1.31 31.72 -7.49
CA LEU A 358 -0.46 30.59 -7.11
C LEU A 358 0.92 30.66 -7.78
N ALA A 359 2.01 30.36 -7.06
CA ALA A 359 3.35 30.29 -7.64
C ALA A 359 3.67 28.87 -8.14
N GLY A 360 4.42 28.77 -9.24
CA GLY A 360 5.02 27.51 -9.72
C GLY A 360 6.34 27.17 -9.02
N LYS A 361 6.51 27.63 -7.78
CA LYS A 361 7.75 27.51 -7.00
C LYS A 361 7.54 26.58 -5.80
N ALA A 362 8.43 25.61 -5.66
CA ALA A 362 8.40 24.72 -4.50
C ALA A 362 8.75 25.45 -3.20
N HIS A 363 8.05 25.10 -2.12
CA HIS A 363 8.31 25.60 -0.77
C HIS A 363 8.85 24.48 0.13
N LEU A 364 10.14 24.55 0.47
CA LEU A 364 10.81 23.57 1.36
C LEU A 364 10.12 23.39 2.73
N LYS A 365 9.40 24.41 3.23
CA LYS A 365 8.61 24.31 4.47
C LYS A 365 7.30 23.54 4.28
N GLN A 366 6.60 23.68 3.15
CA GLN A 366 5.39 22.90 2.83
C GLN A 366 5.70 21.45 2.49
N ALA A 367 6.90 21.19 1.95
CA ALA A 367 7.41 19.82 1.82
C ALA A 367 7.46 19.11 3.18
N LYS A 368 7.57 19.79 4.34
CA LYS A 368 7.46 19.13 5.66
C LYS A 368 6.06 18.56 5.95
N GLU A 369 5.01 19.15 5.41
CA GLU A 369 3.60 18.80 5.70
C GLU A 369 2.99 17.87 4.63
N GLN A 370 3.38 18.02 3.36
CA GLN A 370 3.02 17.05 2.30
C GLN A 370 3.68 15.68 2.50
N ASN A 371 4.75 15.61 3.31
CA ASN A 371 5.59 14.44 3.57
C ASN A 371 4.99 13.34 4.48
N MET A 372 3.68 13.32 4.71
CA MET A 372 3.05 12.23 5.47
C MET A 372 1.89 11.55 4.74
N TYR A 373 1.32 12.13 3.68
CA TYR A 373 0.12 11.57 3.04
C TYR A 373 0.40 10.88 1.70
N ALA A 374 1.39 11.33 0.93
CA ALA A 374 1.67 10.79 -0.40
C ALA A 374 2.71 9.65 -0.42
N ALA A 375 3.52 9.52 0.64
CA ALA A 375 4.33 8.33 0.88
C ALA A 375 3.49 7.21 1.52
N PHE A 376 2.49 7.55 2.36
CA PHE A 376 1.57 6.58 2.96
C PHE A 376 0.49 6.05 2.01
N SER A 377 0.25 6.71 0.86
CA SER A 377 -0.66 6.19 -0.17
C SER A 377 0.00 5.17 -1.10
N VAL A 378 1.32 5.04 -1.06
CA VAL A 378 2.09 4.07 -1.87
C VAL A 378 2.79 3.04 -1.00
N LEU A 379 3.14 3.41 0.23
CA LEU A 379 3.56 2.49 1.28
C LEU A 379 2.35 2.15 2.13
N GLY A 380 1.59 1.15 1.67
CA GLY A 380 0.89 0.29 2.62
C GLY A 380 1.93 -0.25 3.59
N ASP A 381 1.74 0.03 4.87
CA ASP A 381 2.52 -0.63 5.90
C ASP A 381 2.22 -2.14 5.75
N THR A 382 3.27 -2.88 5.43
CA THR A 382 3.39 -4.32 5.13
C THR A 382 3.02 -4.77 3.69
N GLY A 383 4.07 -5.00 2.89
CA GLY A 383 4.45 -6.34 2.39
C GLY A 383 4.01 -6.79 0.99
N ARG A 384 4.70 -6.31 -0.06
CA ARG A 384 5.32 -7.21 -1.06
C ARG A 384 6.55 -6.56 -1.66
N THR A 385 7.69 -7.16 -1.31
CA THR A 385 9.06 -6.78 -1.69
C THR A 385 9.41 -5.32 -1.41
N GLU A 386 9.65 -5.04 -0.13
CA GLU A 386 10.92 -4.38 0.17
C GLU A 386 12.03 -5.20 -0.48
N THR A 387 12.39 -4.86 -1.72
CA THR A 387 13.80 -4.66 -1.98
C THR A 387 14.09 -3.20 -1.67
N ALA A 388 13.87 -2.78 -0.43
CA ALA A 388 14.90 -1.98 0.23
C ALA A 388 16.10 -2.93 0.39
N ASP A 389 16.74 -3.27 -0.73
CA ASP A 389 18.09 -3.76 -0.64
C ASP A 389 18.84 -2.60 0.00
N ALA A 390 19.58 -2.89 1.06
CA ALA A 390 20.36 -1.91 1.81
C ALA A 390 21.32 -1.08 0.91
N ARG A 391 21.44 -1.46 -0.37
CA ARG A 391 22.23 -0.84 -1.43
C ARG A 391 21.55 0.32 -2.18
N THR A 392 20.21 0.45 -2.22
CA THR A 392 19.55 1.58 -2.93
C THR A 392 18.45 2.24 -2.12
N GLU A 393 18.57 3.55 -1.90
CA GLU A 393 17.66 4.35 -1.06
C GLU A 393 16.42 4.92 -1.80
N LEU A 394 16.06 4.36 -2.98
CA LEU A 394 14.86 4.73 -3.74
C LEU A 394 13.63 3.93 -3.29
N VAL A 395 12.46 4.58 -3.29
CA VAL A 395 11.13 3.96 -3.14
C VAL A 395 10.29 4.19 -4.38
N THR A 396 9.50 3.20 -4.75
CA THR A 396 8.49 3.34 -5.81
C THR A 396 7.39 4.26 -5.30
N VAL A 397 7.10 5.32 -6.08
CA VAL A 397 6.05 6.32 -5.82
C VAL A 397 4.84 6.06 -6.71
N MET A 398 5.05 5.65 -7.95
CA MET A 398 3.97 5.30 -8.87
C MET A 398 4.46 4.18 -9.77
N THR A 399 3.62 3.19 -10.04
CA THR A 399 3.88 2.20 -11.09
C THR A 399 2.97 2.47 -12.27
N HIS A 400 3.41 2.11 -13.47
CA HIS A 400 2.61 2.21 -14.68
C HIS A 400 1.34 1.35 -14.61
N ASP A 401 1.38 0.21 -13.89
CA ASP A 401 0.20 -0.61 -13.64
C ASP A 401 -0.76 0.06 -12.65
N GLY A 402 -0.23 0.68 -11.58
CA GLY A 402 -1.02 1.50 -10.66
C GLY A 402 -1.66 2.69 -11.37
N GLN A 403 -0.89 3.39 -12.20
CA GLN A 403 -1.35 4.49 -13.02
C GLN A 403 -2.40 4.04 -14.03
N ARG A 404 -2.20 2.92 -14.73
CA ARG A 404 -3.18 2.35 -15.64
C ARG A 404 -4.50 2.08 -14.92
N ASN A 405 -4.45 1.42 -13.77
CA ASN A 405 -5.65 1.15 -12.97
C ASN A 405 -6.34 2.45 -12.50
N GLU A 406 -5.57 3.48 -12.12
CA GLU A 406 -6.11 4.81 -11.77
C GLU A 406 -6.78 5.49 -12.96
N LEU A 407 -6.16 5.43 -14.14
CA LEU A 407 -6.65 6.04 -15.36
C LEU A 407 -7.89 5.33 -15.90
N GLU A 408 -7.87 3.99 -15.91
CA GLU A 408 -9.03 3.18 -16.22
C GLU A 408 -10.18 3.54 -15.26
N ALA A 409 -9.93 3.62 -13.95
CA ALA A 409 -10.96 4.05 -13.00
C ALA A 409 -11.41 5.52 -13.19
N ALA A 410 -10.52 6.42 -13.61
CA ALA A 410 -10.79 7.84 -13.77
C ALA A 410 -11.54 8.19 -15.07
N TYR A 411 -11.30 7.43 -16.14
CA TYR A 411 -11.89 7.63 -17.46
C TYR A 411 -12.81 6.47 -17.89
N ALA A 412 -13.12 5.53 -17.00
CA ALA A 412 -14.08 4.43 -17.23
C ALA A 412 -15.48 4.89 -17.66
N TYR A 413 -15.80 6.17 -17.45
CA TYR A 413 -17.14 6.70 -17.60
C TYR A 413 -17.20 7.79 -18.65
N ARG A 414 -18.31 7.83 -19.40
CA ARG A 414 -18.67 8.92 -20.30
C ARG A 414 -20.06 9.46 -19.97
N VAL A 415 -20.24 10.75 -20.20
CA VAL A 415 -21.56 11.38 -20.09
C VAL A 415 -22.37 11.02 -21.32
N VAL A 416 -23.57 10.48 -21.10
CA VAL A 416 -24.56 10.21 -22.15
C VAL A 416 -25.73 11.17 -22.04
N ARG A 417 -26.43 11.44 -23.14
CA ARG A 417 -27.60 12.31 -23.18
C ARG A 417 -28.76 11.60 -23.86
N ASN A 418 -29.97 11.81 -23.36
CA ASN A 418 -31.18 11.37 -24.04
C ASN A 418 -31.74 12.48 -24.96
N GLU A 419 -32.79 12.14 -25.71
CA GLU A 419 -33.50 13.06 -26.63
C GLU A 419 -34.04 14.31 -25.92
N ALA A 420 -34.41 14.21 -24.64
CA ALA A 420 -34.86 15.32 -23.82
C ALA A 420 -33.71 16.20 -23.24
N GLY A 421 -32.46 15.96 -23.66
CA GLY A 421 -31.28 16.69 -23.23
C GLY A 421 -30.82 16.39 -21.80
N ARG A 422 -31.45 15.42 -21.11
CA ARG A 422 -31.06 14.98 -19.76
C ARG A 422 -29.78 14.14 -19.83
N MET A 423 -28.91 14.35 -18.86
CA MET A 423 -27.60 13.71 -18.79
C MET A 423 -27.64 12.46 -17.89
N GLY A 424 -26.86 11.45 -18.27
CA GLY A 424 -26.60 10.22 -17.54
C GLY A 424 -25.14 9.85 -17.63
N VAL A 425 -24.79 8.66 -17.16
CA VAL A 425 -23.42 8.14 -17.21
C VAL A 425 -23.46 6.71 -17.72
N ALA A 426 -22.57 6.39 -18.66
CA ALA A 426 -22.34 5.04 -19.12
C ALA A 426 -20.86 4.68 -18.98
N THR A 427 -20.54 3.38 -18.94
CA THR A 427 -19.17 2.90 -19.12
C THR A 427 -18.68 3.23 -20.53
N LEU A 428 -17.39 3.06 -20.77
CA LEU A 428 -16.81 3.16 -22.11
C LEU A 428 -17.40 2.11 -23.07
N GLU A 429 -17.72 0.90 -22.60
CA GLU A 429 -18.43 -0.11 -23.41
C GLU A 429 -19.90 0.25 -23.69
N GLY A 430 -20.42 1.29 -23.04
CA GLY A 430 -21.79 1.77 -23.22
C GLY A 430 -22.81 1.18 -22.25
N GLU A 431 -22.38 0.46 -21.22
CA GLU A 431 -23.28 -0.01 -20.17
C GLU A 431 -23.78 1.17 -19.32
N GLU A 432 -25.09 1.21 -19.03
CA GLU A 432 -25.67 2.30 -18.25
C GLU A 432 -25.26 2.21 -16.77
N VAL A 433 -24.55 3.22 -16.28
CA VAL A 433 -24.13 3.34 -14.87
C VAL A 433 -25.09 4.25 -14.10
N LEU A 434 -25.55 5.31 -14.77
CA LEU A 434 -26.61 6.20 -14.32
C LEU A 434 -27.58 6.54 -15.45
N PRO A 435 -28.89 6.42 -15.21
CA PRO A 435 -29.88 6.75 -16.21
C PRO A 435 -29.86 8.25 -16.54
N PRO A 436 -30.14 8.63 -17.81
CA PRO A 436 -30.13 10.01 -18.26
C PRO A 436 -31.32 10.80 -17.72
N ARG A 437 -31.23 11.23 -16.46
CA ARG A 437 -32.30 11.93 -15.72
C ARG A 437 -31.82 13.22 -15.04
N TYR A 438 -30.55 13.57 -15.17
CA TYR A 438 -29.94 14.72 -14.51
C TYR A 438 -29.93 15.95 -15.42
N GLU A 439 -30.01 17.15 -14.84
CA GLU A 439 -29.88 18.41 -15.58
C GLU A 439 -28.43 18.63 -16.01
N LYS A 440 -27.49 18.25 -15.14
CA LYS A 440 -26.06 18.29 -15.41
C LYS A 440 -25.37 17.11 -14.73
N VAL A 441 -24.41 16.52 -15.42
CA VAL A 441 -23.46 15.57 -14.87
C VAL A 441 -22.06 16.07 -15.20
N GLU A 442 -21.23 16.22 -14.17
CA GLU A 442 -19.82 16.54 -14.33
C GLU A 442 -19.01 15.37 -13.80
N LEU A 443 -18.41 14.61 -14.72
CA LEU A 443 -17.47 13.56 -14.37
C LEU A 443 -16.19 14.18 -13.83
N GLN A 444 -15.65 13.54 -12.80
CA GLN A 444 -14.37 13.86 -12.18
C GLN A 444 -13.49 12.61 -12.21
N PRO A 445 -12.16 12.80 -12.07
CA PRO A 445 -11.23 11.68 -11.93
C PRO A 445 -11.65 10.70 -10.83
N TYR A 446 -11.14 9.49 -10.93
CA TYR A 446 -11.45 8.33 -10.08
C TYR A 446 -12.91 7.85 -10.14
N GLY A 447 -13.72 8.26 -11.12
CA GLY A 447 -15.10 7.81 -11.23
C GLY A 447 -16.03 8.47 -10.21
N PHE A 448 -15.75 9.73 -9.86
CA PHE A 448 -16.70 10.56 -9.13
C PHE A 448 -17.54 11.38 -10.11
N ALA A 449 -18.80 11.65 -9.75
CA ALA A 449 -19.65 12.56 -10.50
C ALA A 449 -20.27 13.60 -9.58
N ARG A 450 -20.32 14.85 -10.07
CA ARG A 450 -21.19 15.87 -9.52
C ARG A 450 -22.50 15.86 -10.31
N LEU A 451 -23.59 15.66 -9.60
CA LEU A 451 -24.94 15.56 -10.15
C LEU A 451 -25.72 16.84 -9.83
N THR A 452 -26.46 17.35 -10.81
CA THR A 452 -27.38 18.48 -10.60
C THR A 452 -28.77 18.07 -11.05
N SER A 453 -29.74 18.18 -10.14
CA SER A 453 -31.16 17.96 -10.41
C SER A 453 -32.05 18.65 -9.36
N ARG A 454 -33.37 18.66 -9.60
CA ARG A 454 -34.37 19.19 -8.66
C ARG A 454 -34.61 18.31 -7.44
N ARG A 455 -34.07 17.09 -7.39
CA ARG A 455 -34.31 16.15 -6.29
C ARG A 455 -33.57 16.63 -5.04
N LYS A 456 -34.23 16.54 -3.88
CA LYS A 456 -33.65 16.93 -2.58
C LYS A 456 -32.30 16.25 -2.32
N VAL A 457 -32.20 14.95 -2.60
CA VAL A 457 -30.97 14.17 -2.41
C VAL A 457 -29.77 14.70 -3.23
N ASP A 458 -30.01 15.19 -4.45
CA ASP A 458 -28.94 15.72 -5.31
C ASP A 458 -28.51 17.12 -4.87
N ARG A 459 -29.37 17.87 -4.17
CA ARG A 459 -29.01 19.18 -3.57
C ARG A 459 -28.23 19.01 -2.28
N ASP A 460 -28.65 18.09 -1.42
CA ASP A 460 -28.00 17.86 -0.12
C ASP A 460 -26.68 17.09 -0.28
N ARG A 461 -26.61 16.21 -1.30
CA ARG A 461 -25.47 15.32 -1.58
C ARG A 461 -25.21 15.21 -3.08
N PRO A 462 -24.61 16.25 -3.68
CA PRO A 462 -24.42 16.33 -5.13
C PRO A 462 -23.32 15.41 -5.65
N TRP A 463 -22.46 14.89 -4.77
CA TRP A 463 -21.32 14.06 -5.15
C TRP A 463 -21.66 12.58 -5.06
N MET A 464 -21.21 11.80 -6.03
CA MET A 464 -21.39 10.37 -6.03
C MET A 464 -20.14 9.62 -6.49
N ASP A 465 -19.80 8.55 -5.78
CA ASP A 465 -18.87 7.52 -6.23
C ASP A 465 -19.61 6.61 -7.21
N LEU A 466 -19.32 6.72 -8.50
CA LEU A 466 -19.98 5.95 -9.55
C LEU A 466 -19.70 4.44 -9.42
N ARG A 467 -18.54 4.09 -8.83
CA ARG A 467 -18.11 2.71 -8.66
C ARG A 467 -18.98 1.98 -7.63
N ASN A 468 -19.27 2.64 -6.51
CA ASN A 468 -20.05 2.04 -5.43
C ASN A 468 -21.51 2.54 -5.36
N GLY A 469 -21.86 3.61 -6.08
CA GLY A 469 -23.13 4.31 -5.94
C GLY A 469 -23.30 5.13 -4.64
N LEU A 470 -22.22 5.34 -3.87
CA LEU A 470 -22.26 6.06 -2.59
C LEU A 470 -22.31 7.59 -2.79
N ARG A 471 -23.08 8.29 -1.96
CA ARG A 471 -23.29 9.75 -2.06
C ARG A 471 -22.60 10.53 -0.95
N PHE A 472 -22.12 11.72 -1.29
CA PHE A 472 -21.36 12.61 -0.41
C PHE A 472 -21.87 14.05 -0.50
N ALA A 473 -21.84 14.75 0.63
CA ALA A 473 -22.18 16.18 0.70
C ALA A 473 -21.06 17.06 0.10
N VAL A 474 -19.80 16.66 0.31
CA VAL A 474 -18.60 17.33 -0.19
C VAL A 474 -17.88 16.39 -1.17
N ARG A 475 -17.06 16.96 -2.05
CA ARG A 475 -16.26 16.18 -3.02
C ARG A 475 -15.41 15.15 -2.27
N PRO A 476 -15.62 13.84 -2.51
CA PRO A 476 -14.78 12.82 -1.90
C PRO A 476 -13.39 12.82 -2.54
N THR A 477 -12.41 12.34 -1.78
CA THR A 477 -11.06 12.01 -2.22
C THR A 477 -10.84 10.51 -2.15
N VAL A 478 -9.84 10.02 -2.88
CA VAL A 478 -9.41 8.62 -2.80
C VAL A 478 -8.22 8.51 -1.86
N ARG A 479 -8.26 7.52 -0.97
CA ARG A 479 -7.14 7.12 -0.14
C ARG A 479 -6.80 5.67 -0.43
N TRP A 480 -5.53 5.38 -0.68
CA TRP A 480 -5.03 4.04 -0.89
C TRP A 480 -4.50 3.45 0.42
N CYS A 481 -4.85 2.21 0.73
CA CYS A 481 -4.28 1.44 1.84
C CYS A 481 -4.10 -0.03 1.41
N GLY A 482 -2.85 -0.45 1.24
CA GLY A 482 -2.52 -1.79 0.72
C GLY A 482 -3.09 -2.00 -0.69
N PHE A 483 -3.72 -3.15 -0.93
CA PHE A 483 -4.33 -3.49 -2.23
C PHE A 483 -5.66 -2.75 -2.51
N LEU A 484 -6.19 -1.98 -1.54
CA LEU A 484 -7.54 -1.44 -1.60
C LEU A 484 -7.53 0.10 -1.59
N SER A 485 -8.39 0.70 -2.42
CA SER A 485 -8.68 2.14 -2.38
C SER A 485 -9.98 2.43 -1.64
N PHE A 486 -10.07 3.62 -1.05
CA PHE A 486 -11.19 4.06 -0.25
C PHE A 486 -11.65 5.44 -0.68
N SER A 487 -12.96 5.62 -0.83
CA SER A 487 -13.58 6.94 -0.95
C SER A 487 -13.73 7.54 0.45
N THR A 488 -13.43 8.83 0.63
CA THR A 488 -13.63 9.53 1.90
C THR A 488 -13.89 11.02 1.68
N ALA A 489 -14.71 11.63 2.53
CA ALA A 489 -14.98 13.08 2.50
C ALA A 489 -14.42 13.82 3.73
N ASP A 490 -14.11 13.10 4.81
CA ASP A 490 -13.68 13.64 6.11
C ASP A 490 -12.35 13.04 6.61
N GLY A 491 -11.78 12.07 5.89
CA GLY A 491 -10.57 11.34 6.28
C GLY A 491 -10.78 10.32 7.40
N LEU A 492 -11.98 10.27 7.99
CA LEU A 492 -12.31 9.41 9.14
C LEU A 492 -13.18 8.22 8.74
N ARG A 493 -14.13 8.44 7.82
CA ARG A 493 -14.97 7.38 7.26
C ARG A 493 -14.39 6.97 5.91
N LEU A 494 -13.88 5.75 5.87
CA LEU A 494 -13.24 5.17 4.69
C LEU A 494 -14.18 4.12 4.09
N TYR A 495 -14.64 4.35 2.85
CA TYR A 495 -15.54 3.46 2.14
C TYR A 495 -14.76 2.66 1.09
N PRO A 496 -14.65 1.34 1.20
CA PRO A 496 -13.83 0.54 0.28
C PRO A 496 -14.39 0.57 -1.15
N ARG A 497 -13.53 0.79 -2.14
CA ARG A 497 -13.92 0.90 -3.56
C ARG A 497 -13.78 -0.44 -4.27
N VAL A 498 -14.90 -1.15 -4.40
CA VAL A 498 -14.96 -2.57 -4.81
C VAL A 498 -16.01 -2.87 -5.87
N GLU A 499 -16.52 -1.83 -6.55
CA GLU A 499 -17.48 -1.94 -7.65
C GLU A 499 -18.72 -2.76 -7.30
N THR A 500 -19.54 -2.18 -6.42
CA THR A 500 -20.73 -2.85 -5.89
C THR A 500 -21.82 -1.84 -5.63
N ARG A 501 -23.09 -2.26 -5.72
CA ARG A 501 -24.23 -1.42 -5.28
C ARG A 501 -24.77 -1.81 -3.90
N ARG A 502 -24.09 -2.73 -3.21
CA ARG A 502 -24.51 -3.23 -1.89
C ARG A 502 -24.10 -2.33 -0.72
N LEU A 503 -23.04 -1.54 -0.87
CA LEU A 503 -22.52 -0.70 0.20
C LEU A 503 -23.47 0.45 0.54
N GLN A 504 -23.72 0.62 1.83
CA GLN A 504 -24.50 1.72 2.40
C GLN A 504 -23.60 2.75 3.08
N GLU A 505 -24.17 3.90 3.42
CA GLU A 505 -23.45 5.00 4.09
C GLU A 505 -22.95 4.65 5.49
N THR A 506 -23.48 3.59 6.08
CA THR A 506 -23.04 3.08 7.38
C THR A 506 -21.93 2.04 7.26
N ASP A 507 -21.60 1.60 6.04
CA ASP A 507 -20.61 0.58 5.73
C ASP A 507 -19.21 1.18 5.52
N PHE A 508 -18.72 1.89 6.53
CA PHE A 508 -17.37 2.47 6.52
C PHE A 508 -16.44 1.78 7.53
N VAL A 509 -15.15 1.92 7.29
CA VAL A 509 -14.08 1.58 8.24
C VAL A 509 -13.35 2.85 8.67
N THR A 510 -12.68 2.79 9.82
CA THR A 510 -11.87 3.91 10.34
C THR A 510 -10.40 3.70 9.98
N PRO A 511 -9.58 4.78 9.89
CA PRO A 511 -8.14 4.65 9.63
C PRO A 511 -7.42 3.71 10.60
N GLY A 512 -7.81 3.74 11.88
CA GLY A 512 -7.29 2.82 12.89
C GLY A 512 -7.57 1.36 12.55
N ALA A 513 -8.68 1.04 11.87
CA ALA A 513 -8.98 -0.32 11.43
C ALA A 513 -7.99 -0.84 10.37
N LEU A 514 -7.31 0.06 9.64
CA LEU A 514 -6.47 -0.30 8.48
C LEU A 514 -4.96 -0.41 8.77
N HIS A 515 -4.50 0.01 9.95
CA HIS A 515 -3.05 0.03 10.26
C HIS A 515 -2.36 -1.33 10.20
N HIS A 516 -3.08 -2.43 10.43
CA HIS A 516 -2.51 -3.78 10.40
C HIS A 516 -3.53 -4.76 9.80
N GLY A 517 -3.11 -5.54 8.78
CA GLY A 517 -3.84 -6.74 8.37
C GLY A 517 -4.60 -6.71 7.05
N LEU A 518 -4.51 -5.64 6.25
CA LEU A 518 -5.05 -5.59 4.88
C LEU A 518 -4.46 -6.68 3.97
N GLU A 519 -3.22 -7.13 4.21
CA GLU A 519 -2.55 -8.16 3.41
C GLU A 519 -3.34 -9.47 3.26
N ASP A 520 -4.20 -9.82 4.24
CA ASP A 520 -5.03 -11.04 4.22
C ASP A 520 -6.52 -10.77 3.93
N GLY A 521 -6.83 -9.54 3.52
CA GLY A 521 -8.18 -9.07 3.21
C GLY A 521 -8.83 -8.25 4.32
N LEU A 522 -9.81 -7.43 3.92
CA LEU A 522 -10.54 -6.53 4.82
C LEU A 522 -11.85 -7.17 5.28
N ARG A 523 -12.03 -7.30 6.60
CA ARG A 523 -13.32 -7.67 7.22
C ARG A 523 -13.92 -6.48 7.94
N PHE A 524 -15.19 -6.17 7.65
CA PHE A 524 -15.95 -5.12 8.31
C PHE A 524 -17.44 -5.38 8.18
N ARG A 525 -18.19 -5.15 9.26
CA ARG A 525 -19.62 -5.53 9.35
C ARG A 525 -19.83 -6.97 8.88
N ASP A 526 -20.73 -7.17 7.93
CA ASP A 526 -21.05 -8.47 7.32
C ASP A 526 -20.32 -8.66 5.99
N TYR A 527 -19.23 -7.93 5.75
CA TYR A 527 -18.48 -7.99 4.50
C TYR A 527 -17.06 -8.53 4.69
N TYR A 528 -16.58 -9.19 3.65
CA TYR A 528 -15.19 -9.57 3.48
C TYR A 528 -14.71 -9.20 2.07
N ILE A 529 -13.53 -8.60 1.98
CA ILE A 529 -12.87 -8.25 0.72
C ILE A 529 -11.52 -8.97 0.72
N PRO A 530 -11.34 -10.06 -0.05
CA PRO A 530 -10.05 -10.73 -0.16
C PRO A 530 -9.02 -9.87 -0.91
N PRO A 531 -7.73 -10.05 -0.64
CA PRO A 531 -6.64 -9.50 -1.43
C PRO A 531 -6.54 -10.32 -2.73
N THR A 532 -6.90 -9.71 -3.85
CA THR A 532 -6.94 -10.37 -5.17
C THR A 532 -5.99 -9.70 -6.14
N GLU A 533 -5.39 -10.48 -7.04
CA GLU A 533 -4.72 -9.95 -8.24
C GLU A 533 -5.81 -9.51 -9.23
N GLY A 534 -6.22 -8.23 -9.18
CA GLY A 534 -7.25 -7.66 -10.04
C GLY A 534 -8.21 -6.73 -9.29
N ALA A 535 -9.38 -6.45 -9.90
CA ALA A 535 -10.40 -5.58 -9.30
C ALA A 535 -10.92 -6.19 -7.97
N PRO A 536 -10.84 -5.45 -6.84
CA PRO A 536 -11.21 -5.98 -5.54
C PRO A 536 -12.73 -6.21 -5.49
N ARG A 537 -13.14 -7.38 -4.99
CA ARG A 537 -14.56 -7.79 -4.91
C ARG A 537 -15.02 -7.89 -3.48
N ILE A 538 -16.29 -7.56 -3.24
CA ILE A 538 -16.92 -7.70 -1.93
C ILE A 538 -17.70 -9.00 -1.83
N TYR A 539 -17.63 -9.64 -0.66
CA TYR A 539 -18.40 -10.82 -0.31
C TYR A 539 -19.23 -10.53 0.94
N VAL A 540 -20.46 -11.03 0.97
CA VAL A 540 -21.35 -10.93 2.11
C VAL A 540 -21.24 -12.19 2.95
N VAL A 541 -21.04 -12.03 4.26
CA VAL A 541 -21.09 -13.12 5.24
C VAL A 541 -22.54 -13.57 5.38
N LYS A 542 -22.84 -14.78 4.94
CA LYS A 542 -24.19 -15.37 5.02
C LYS A 542 -24.38 -16.24 6.26
N ASP A 543 -23.32 -16.92 6.67
CA ASP A 543 -23.38 -17.88 7.75
C ASP A 543 -21.98 -18.14 8.34
N GLN A 544 -21.91 -18.66 9.55
CA GLN A 544 -20.66 -18.99 10.21
C GLN A 544 -20.82 -20.21 11.12
N MET A 545 -19.83 -21.10 11.11
CA MET A 545 -19.71 -22.21 12.07
C MET A 545 -18.26 -22.37 12.52
N ASP A 546 -18.02 -22.18 13.82
CA ASP A 546 -16.68 -22.12 14.41
C ASP A 546 -15.73 -21.19 13.63
N ASN A 547 -14.64 -21.73 13.05
CA ASN A 547 -13.66 -20.99 12.26
C ASN A 547 -13.97 -20.95 10.75
N ARG A 548 -15.15 -21.39 10.32
CA ARG A 548 -15.57 -21.43 8.92
C ARG A 548 -16.64 -20.40 8.63
N VAL A 549 -16.45 -19.60 7.60
CA VAL A 549 -17.35 -18.51 7.21
C VAL A 549 -17.87 -18.79 5.80
N LEU A 550 -19.19 -18.83 5.66
CA LEU A 550 -19.85 -18.89 4.35
C LEU A 550 -20.00 -17.47 3.82
N LEU A 551 -19.46 -17.25 2.65
CA LEU A 551 -19.42 -15.98 1.95
C LEU A 551 -20.20 -16.09 0.64
N GLU A 552 -20.89 -15.02 0.26
CA GLU A 552 -21.63 -14.92 -1.00
C GLU A 552 -21.11 -13.74 -1.83
N ALA A 553 -20.72 -14.03 -3.06
CA ALA A 553 -20.31 -13.03 -4.04
C ALA A 553 -21.51 -12.21 -4.56
N GLU A 554 -21.24 -11.21 -5.40
CA GLU A 554 -22.30 -10.37 -5.96
C GLU A 554 -23.19 -11.11 -6.96
N ASP A 555 -22.62 -12.07 -7.70
CA ASP A 555 -23.31 -12.96 -8.65
C ASP A 555 -24.07 -14.13 -7.98
N GLY A 556 -24.02 -14.23 -6.65
CA GLY A 556 -24.67 -15.30 -5.87
C GLY A 556 -23.81 -16.55 -5.65
N THR A 557 -22.58 -16.59 -6.17
CA THR A 557 -21.64 -17.70 -5.92
C THR A 557 -21.31 -17.78 -4.43
N LEU A 558 -21.34 -19.00 -3.88
CA LEU A 558 -21.00 -19.26 -2.49
C LEU A 558 -19.57 -19.77 -2.35
N CYS A 559 -18.85 -19.19 -1.41
CA CYS A 559 -17.46 -19.52 -1.10
C CYS A 559 -17.30 -19.79 0.40
N LEU A 560 -16.41 -20.71 0.73
CA LEU A 560 -16.00 -21.03 2.08
C LEU A 560 -14.65 -20.39 2.38
N ARG A 561 -14.57 -19.71 3.52
CA ARG A 561 -13.30 -19.27 4.11
C ARG A 561 -13.05 -20.02 5.41
N THR A 562 -11.87 -20.60 5.56
CA THR A 562 -11.48 -21.37 6.76
C THR A 562 -10.36 -20.67 7.53
N GLY A 563 -10.59 -20.40 8.82
CA GLY A 563 -9.62 -19.76 9.71
C GLY A 563 -9.26 -18.34 9.28
N TRP A 564 -7.96 -18.05 9.33
CA TRP A 564 -7.35 -16.79 8.88
C TRP A 564 -6.88 -16.83 7.43
N GLY A 565 -7.12 -17.94 6.73
CA GLY A 565 -6.68 -18.11 5.35
C GLY A 565 -7.37 -17.14 4.39
N VAL A 566 -6.59 -16.69 3.40
CA VAL A 566 -7.01 -15.77 2.35
C VAL A 566 -7.78 -16.49 1.24
N ARG A 567 -7.47 -17.76 1.01
CA ARG A 567 -8.04 -18.57 -0.08
C ARG A 567 -9.52 -18.81 0.17
N LEU A 568 -10.32 -18.50 -0.84
CA LEU A 568 -11.75 -18.80 -0.89
C LEU A 568 -11.97 -20.06 -1.72
N GLU A 569 -12.65 -21.05 -1.13
CA GLU A 569 -12.97 -22.31 -1.79
C GLU A 569 -14.45 -22.32 -2.22
N PRO A 570 -14.78 -22.58 -3.50
CA PRO A 570 -16.17 -22.68 -3.93
C PRO A 570 -16.93 -23.77 -3.15
N ILE A 571 -18.18 -23.49 -2.76
CA ILE A 571 -19.03 -24.44 -2.05
C ILE A 571 -20.49 -24.33 -2.51
N THR A 572 -21.22 -25.44 -2.53
CA THR A 572 -22.65 -25.43 -2.80
C THR A 572 -23.46 -25.25 -1.51
N LEU A 573 -24.65 -24.66 -1.61
CA LEU A 573 -25.54 -24.52 -0.45
C LEU A 573 -25.91 -25.89 0.18
N ALA A 574 -26.02 -26.93 -0.64
CA ALA A 574 -26.29 -28.29 -0.18
C ALA A 574 -25.12 -28.86 0.65
N ALA A 575 -23.88 -28.73 0.16
CA ALA A 575 -22.69 -29.15 0.88
C ALA A 575 -22.54 -28.41 2.21
N TRP A 576 -22.79 -27.09 2.23
CA TRP A 576 -22.79 -26.30 3.46
C TRP A 576 -23.84 -26.77 4.46
N LYS A 577 -25.07 -27.05 4.02
CA LYS A 577 -26.14 -27.57 4.89
C LYS A 577 -25.78 -28.92 5.51
N GLU A 578 -25.24 -29.85 4.72
CA GLU A 578 -24.79 -31.15 5.22
C GLU A 578 -23.69 -31.01 6.27
N GLU A 579 -22.71 -30.14 6.02
CA GLU A 579 -21.65 -29.85 6.97
C GLU A 579 -22.17 -29.20 8.25
N LYS A 580 -23.10 -28.24 8.13
CA LYS A 580 -23.75 -27.58 9.26
C LYS A 580 -24.58 -28.56 10.10
N GLU A 581 -25.20 -29.55 9.49
CA GLU A 581 -25.89 -30.63 10.21
C GLU A 581 -24.94 -31.55 10.95
N ARG A 582 -23.82 -31.95 10.33
CA ARG A 582 -22.75 -32.68 11.01
C ARG A 582 -22.26 -31.90 12.22
N TRP A 583 -21.97 -30.62 12.05
CA TRP A 583 -21.57 -29.71 13.12
C TRP A 583 -22.61 -29.62 14.25
N ARG A 584 -23.92 -29.48 13.92
CA ARG A 584 -25.02 -29.49 14.91
C ARG A 584 -25.12 -30.82 15.67
N ARG A 585 -24.84 -31.96 15.02
CA ARG A 585 -24.79 -33.27 15.69
C ARG A 585 -23.63 -33.32 16.68
N THR A 586 -22.44 -32.86 16.29
CA THR A 586 -21.27 -32.77 17.18
C THR A 586 -21.53 -31.82 18.36
N LEU A 587 -22.18 -30.68 18.14
CA LEU A 587 -22.61 -29.77 19.21
C LEU A 587 -23.51 -30.46 20.24
N ARG A 588 -24.56 -31.13 19.77
CA ARG A 588 -25.49 -31.87 20.66
C ARG A 588 -24.80 -33.03 21.39
N SER A 589 -23.84 -33.67 20.73
CA SER A 589 -23.00 -34.71 21.34
C SER A 589 -22.13 -34.12 22.45
N PHE A 590 -21.42 -33.03 22.15
CA PHE A 590 -20.61 -32.27 23.11
C PHE A 590 -21.43 -31.81 24.31
N ASP A 591 -22.56 -31.12 24.11
CA ASP A 591 -23.38 -30.61 25.22
C ASP A 591 -23.87 -31.75 26.14
N ARG A 592 -24.21 -32.90 25.56
CA ARG A 592 -24.61 -34.09 26.31
C ARG A 592 -23.44 -34.66 27.12
N GLN A 593 -22.29 -34.84 26.48
CA GLN A 593 -21.08 -35.36 27.13
C GLN A 593 -20.58 -34.40 28.21
N ALA A 594 -20.51 -33.09 27.94
CA ALA A 594 -20.09 -32.06 28.88
C ALA A 594 -21.01 -32.00 30.11
N LYS A 595 -22.33 -32.09 29.94
CA LYS A 595 -23.28 -32.19 31.06
C LYS A 595 -23.07 -33.46 31.89
N GLN A 596 -22.85 -34.61 31.24
CA GLN A 596 -22.55 -35.86 31.94
C GLN A 596 -21.22 -35.77 32.71
N CYS A 597 -20.22 -35.05 32.17
CA CYS A 597 -18.93 -34.81 32.80
C CYS A 597 -19.03 -33.93 34.05
N ALA A 598 -19.88 -32.89 34.03
CA ALA A 598 -20.02 -31.93 35.13
C ALA A 598 -20.41 -32.60 36.46
N ASP A 599 -21.23 -33.65 36.42
CA ASP A 599 -21.80 -34.28 37.61
C ASP A 599 -21.09 -35.58 38.05
N ARG A 600 -20.26 -36.22 37.21
CA ARG A 600 -19.83 -37.63 37.41
C ARG A 600 -18.33 -37.91 37.41
N ARG A 601 -17.49 -36.90 37.15
CA ARG A 601 -16.06 -37.12 36.81
C ARG A 601 -15.05 -36.38 37.67
N VAL A 602 -15.41 -35.96 38.88
CA VAL A 602 -14.42 -35.41 39.81
C VAL A 602 -13.99 -36.51 40.77
N PHE A 603 -12.69 -36.75 40.87
CA PHE A 603 -12.15 -37.67 41.85
C PHE A 603 -12.49 -37.12 43.25
N PRO A 604 -13.28 -37.85 44.05
CA PRO A 604 -13.87 -37.31 45.28
C PRO A 604 -12.82 -37.08 46.38
N TYR A 605 -11.63 -37.66 46.22
CA TYR A 605 -10.52 -37.52 47.16
C TYR A 605 -9.56 -36.45 46.67
N LYS A 606 -9.23 -35.50 47.55
CA LYS A 606 -8.27 -34.44 47.23
C LYS A 606 -6.85 -34.98 47.28
N VAL A 607 -6.26 -35.17 46.11
CA VAL A 607 -4.86 -35.60 45.95
C VAL A 607 -4.00 -34.36 45.73
N ARG A 608 -2.82 -34.30 46.36
CA ARG A 608 -1.79 -33.31 46.03
C ARG A 608 -0.70 -34.04 45.26
N ALA A 609 -0.76 -33.96 43.95
CA ALA A 609 0.27 -34.53 43.08
C ALA A 609 1.26 -33.44 42.67
N GLU A 610 2.54 -33.76 42.67
CA GLU A 610 3.62 -32.90 42.17
C GLU A 610 3.85 -33.21 40.69
N VAL A 611 2.92 -32.74 39.87
CA VAL A 611 2.98 -32.92 38.41
C VAL A 611 3.74 -31.75 37.79
N THR A 612 4.69 -32.09 36.91
CA THR A 612 5.43 -31.15 36.06
C THR A 612 5.30 -31.65 34.61
N ALA A 613 5.66 -30.86 33.59
CA ALA A 613 5.43 -31.24 32.19
C ALA A 613 6.40 -32.30 31.63
N GLY A 614 5.90 -33.44 31.14
CA GLY A 614 6.63 -34.42 30.30
C GLY A 614 7.35 -35.58 31.00
N TYR A 615 6.71 -36.31 31.93
CA TYR A 615 7.38 -37.29 32.81
C TYR A 615 6.91 -38.74 32.61
N HIS A 616 7.88 -39.66 32.69
CA HIS A 616 7.67 -41.10 32.79
C HIS A 616 7.82 -41.57 34.24
N LEU A 617 7.18 -42.68 34.60
CA LEU A 617 7.30 -43.29 35.93
C LEU A 617 8.76 -43.57 36.35
N SER A 618 9.65 -43.79 35.37
CA SER A 618 11.09 -44.00 35.59
C SER A 618 11.83 -42.80 36.17
N ASP A 619 11.25 -41.60 36.08
CA ASP A 619 11.91 -40.35 36.49
C ASP A 619 11.90 -40.19 38.01
N TYR A 620 11.02 -40.91 38.70
CA TYR A 620 10.83 -40.82 40.14
C TYR A 620 11.70 -41.83 40.88
N LYS A 621 12.41 -41.33 41.90
CA LYS A 621 13.26 -42.13 42.79
C LYS A 621 12.70 -42.11 44.21
N GLU A 622 13.04 -43.15 44.96
CA GLU A 622 12.79 -43.20 46.40
C GLU A 622 13.41 -41.97 47.10
N VAL A 623 12.60 -41.29 47.91
CA VAL A 623 13.08 -40.17 48.73
C VAL A 623 13.97 -40.67 49.86
N SER A 624 15.02 -39.93 50.20
CA SER A 624 16.03 -40.34 51.20
C SER A 624 15.46 -40.60 52.60
N ASP A 625 14.36 -39.92 52.93
CA ASP A 625 13.75 -39.94 54.26
C ASP A 625 12.74 -41.07 54.45
N VAL A 626 12.69 -42.00 53.49
CA VAL A 626 11.85 -43.19 53.52
C VAL A 626 12.73 -44.43 53.55
N ARG A 627 12.40 -45.37 54.44
CA ARG A 627 13.05 -46.68 54.54
C ARG A 627 12.01 -47.78 54.50
N ILE A 628 12.16 -48.69 53.54
CA ILE A 628 11.30 -49.86 53.40
C ILE A 628 12.10 -51.09 53.80
N THR A 629 11.60 -51.86 54.76
CA THR A 629 12.21 -53.12 55.18
C THR A 629 11.26 -54.28 54.97
N ARG A 630 11.79 -55.46 54.64
CA ARG A 630 10.97 -56.67 54.44
C ARG A 630 10.56 -57.24 55.80
N SER A 631 9.26 -57.49 55.99
CA SER A 631 8.68 -58.09 57.18
C SER A 631 8.25 -59.53 56.87
N GLY A 632 9.06 -60.51 57.27
CA GLY A 632 8.80 -61.94 57.00
C GLY A 632 8.87 -62.33 55.52
N LYS A 633 8.15 -63.40 55.12
CA LYS A 633 8.21 -63.95 53.75
C LYS A 633 7.40 -63.14 52.72
N GLN A 634 6.38 -62.37 53.11
CA GLN A 634 5.37 -61.79 52.20
C GLN A 634 4.90 -60.35 52.51
N GLY A 635 5.63 -59.54 53.29
CA GLY A 635 5.22 -58.15 53.57
C GLY A 635 6.37 -57.17 53.74
N TYR A 636 6.03 -55.89 53.87
CA TYR A 636 6.94 -54.75 53.96
C TYR A 636 6.50 -53.79 55.08
N ASN A 637 7.47 -53.29 55.85
CA ASN A 637 7.27 -52.22 56.82
C ASN A 637 7.89 -50.93 56.27
N ALA A 638 7.12 -49.86 56.26
CA ALA A 638 7.56 -48.55 55.82
C ALA A 638 7.85 -47.66 57.03
N PHE A 639 9.00 -46.99 57.00
CA PHE A 639 9.45 -46.03 58.00
C PHE A 639 9.73 -44.70 57.34
N VAL A 640 9.38 -43.61 58.01
CA VAL A 640 9.76 -42.24 57.63
C VAL A 640 10.69 -41.69 58.70
N TYR A 641 11.73 -40.98 58.28
CA TYR A 641 12.65 -40.32 59.20
C TYR A 641 11.97 -39.09 59.82
N ASP A 642 11.74 -39.14 61.13
CA ASP A 642 11.24 -38.00 61.89
C ASP A 642 12.43 -37.11 62.25
N VAL A 643 12.58 -36.00 61.52
CA VAL A 643 13.70 -35.06 61.70
C VAL A 643 13.68 -34.42 63.10
N MET A 644 12.50 -34.19 63.69
CA MET A 644 12.38 -33.58 65.02
C MET A 644 12.74 -34.58 66.12
N ALA A 645 12.40 -35.85 65.94
CA ALA A 645 12.72 -36.92 66.88
C ALA A 645 14.02 -37.67 66.57
N GLN A 646 14.73 -37.31 65.49
CA GLN A 646 15.97 -37.94 64.99
C GLN A 646 15.91 -39.48 64.94
N ARG A 647 14.75 -40.03 64.54
CA ARG A 647 14.53 -41.49 64.51
C ARG A 647 13.60 -41.92 63.39
N TRP A 648 13.75 -43.17 62.97
CA TRP A 648 12.84 -43.82 62.04
C TRP A 648 11.51 -44.16 62.74
N LYS A 649 10.41 -43.60 62.24
CA LYS A 649 9.06 -43.84 62.73
C LYS A 649 8.36 -44.83 61.81
N LEU A 650 7.80 -45.91 62.37
CA LEU A 650 6.96 -46.83 61.61
C LEU A 650 5.68 -46.10 61.17
N VAL A 651 5.43 -46.05 59.87
CA VAL A 651 4.27 -45.34 59.28
C VAL A 651 3.27 -46.31 58.64
N GLY A 652 3.65 -47.56 58.39
CA GLY A 652 2.71 -48.60 57.98
C GLY A 652 3.34 -49.95 57.70
N SER A 653 2.48 -50.98 57.63
CA SER A 653 2.83 -52.34 57.23
C SER A 653 1.91 -52.78 56.10
N TYR A 654 2.49 -53.24 55.00
CA TYR A 654 1.80 -53.49 53.73
C TYR A 654 2.24 -54.82 53.14
N ARG A 655 1.35 -55.45 52.37
CA ARG A 655 1.64 -56.68 51.63
C ARG A 655 2.56 -56.40 50.43
N GLU A 656 2.28 -55.32 49.71
CA GLU A 656 3.05 -54.86 48.56
C GLU A 656 3.18 -53.32 48.61
N ILE A 657 4.32 -52.81 48.17
CA ILE A 657 4.59 -51.36 48.02
C ILE A 657 5.06 -51.15 46.59
N PHE A 658 4.42 -50.22 45.88
CA PHE A 658 4.77 -49.86 44.51
C PHE A 658 5.71 -48.64 44.50
N PRO A 659 6.49 -48.44 43.43
CA PRO A 659 7.35 -47.26 43.28
C PRO A 659 6.59 -45.94 43.46
N PRO A 660 7.21 -44.91 44.06
CA PRO A 660 6.59 -43.59 44.15
C PRO A 660 6.59 -42.89 42.80
N ALA A 661 5.56 -42.12 42.52
CA ALA A 661 5.53 -41.18 41.40
C ALA A 661 4.57 -40.01 41.69
N TYR A 662 4.83 -38.84 41.13
CA TYR A 662 3.99 -37.64 41.25
C TYR A 662 3.68 -37.21 42.70
N GLY A 663 4.59 -37.46 43.64
CA GLY A 663 4.39 -37.19 45.08
C GLY A 663 3.48 -38.20 45.80
N LEU A 664 3.13 -39.31 45.14
CA LEU A 664 2.19 -40.33 45.62
C LEU A 664 2.81 -41.73 45.63
N ARG A 665 2.15 -42.64 46.36
CA ARG A 665 2.41 -44.07 46.35
C ARG A 665 1.13 -44.86 46.33
N VAL A 666 1.19 -46.00 45.65
CA VAL A 666 0.20 -47.07 45.78
C VAL A 666 0.77 -48.14 46.71
N VAL A 667 -0.05 -48.65 47.62
CA VAL A 667 0.30 -49.77 48.51
C VAL A 667 -0.85 -50.76 48.57
N ARG A 668 -0.55 -52.04 48.82
CA ARG A 668 -1.56 -53.07 49.03
C ARG A 668 -1.61 -53.47 50.50
N ASN A 669 -2.76 -53.35 51.14
CA ASN A 669 -2.92 -53.74 52.54
C ASN A 669 -3.01 -55.27 52.70
N TRP A 670 -3.04 -55.74 53.94
CA TRP A 670 -3.11 -57.17 54.26
C TRP A 670 -4.44 -57.84 53.84
N GLU A 671 -5.52 -57.06 53.74
CA GLU A 671 -6.83 -57.48 53.24
C GLU A 671 -6.86 -57.59 51.70
N GLY A 672 -5.77 -57.23 51.02
CA GLY A 672 -5.62 -57.31 49.57
C GLY A 672 -6.14 -56.10 48.79
N ARG A 673 -6.62 -55.05 49.49
CA ARG A 673 -7.07 -53.78 48.90
C ARG A 673 -5.91 -52.82 48.64
N TYR A 674 -6.04 -52.03 47.58
CA TYR A 674 -5.10 -50.99 47.20
C TYR A 674 -5.46 -49.67 47.88
N LEU A 675 -4.44 -48.98 48.40
CA LEU A 675 -4.56 -47.71 49.10
C LEU A 675 -3.63 -46.69 48.47
N LEU A 676 -4.06 -45.43 48.45
CA LEU A 676 -3.21 -44.32 48.04
C LEU A 676 -2.56 -43.66 49.27
N ARG A 677 -1.30 -43.26 49.10
CA ARG A 677 -0.49 -42.60 50.10
C ARG A 677 0.26 -41.42 49.51
N THR A 678 0.66 -40.47 50.36
CA THR A 678 1.72 -39.53 49.99
C THR A 678 3.04 -40.30 49.78
N GLN A 679 4.03 -39.67 49.17
CA GLN A 679 5.37 -40.25 49.05
C GLN A 679 6.01 -40.64 50.41
N TYR A 680 5.50 -40.09 51.52
CA TYR A 680 5.89 -40.40 52.90
C TYR A 680 4.91 -41.34 53.61
N PHE A 681 4.09 -42.11 52.89
CA PHE A 681 3.12 -43.07 53.46
C PHE A 681 2.02 -42.44 54.35
N GLU A 682 1.77 -41.14 54.23
CA GLU A 682 0.67 -40.49 54.93
C GLU A 682 -0.66 -40.72 54.21
N LYS A 683 -1.77 -40.68 54.95
CA LYS A 683 -3.11 -40.83 54.36
C LYS A 683 -3.45 -39.63 53.48
N ILE A 684 -4.11 -39.90 52.36
CA ILE A 684 -4.60 -38.85 51.46
C ILE A 684 -5.98 -38.41 51.92
N GLY A 685 -6.13 -37.13 52.27
CA GLY A 685 -7.40 -36.52 52.67
C GLY A 685 -7.73 -36.61 54.17
N VAL A 686 -8.87 -36.02 54.53
CA VAL A 686 -9.40 -36.00 55.91
C VAL A 686 -10.70 -36.80 55.91
N GLY A 687 -10.77 -37.93 56.63
CA GLY A 687 -11.96 -38.78 56.72
C GLY A 687 -11.71 -40.27 56.48
N GLU A 688 -12.71 -40.97 55.93
CA GLU A 688 -12.65 -42.40 55.61
C GLU A 688 -11.59 -42.68 54.53
N GLU A 689 -10.78 -43.70 54.77
CA GLU A 689 -9.63 -44.01 53.93
C GLU A 689 -10.05 -44.69 52.62
N PRO A 690 -9.70 -44.13 51.45
CA PRO A 690 -10.08 -44.72 50.17
C PRO A 690 -9.39 -46.08 49.97
N GLN A 691 -10.22 -47.12 49.81
CA GLN A 691 -9.77 -48.46 49.45
C GLN A 691 -10.28 -48.84 48.04
N PHE A 692 -9.40 -49.44 47.26
CA PHE A 692 -9.64 -49.84 45.87
C PHE A 692 -9.36 -51.33 45.68
N ASP A 693 -10.02 -51.95 44.70
CA ASP A 693 -9.75 -53.33 44.30
C ASP A 693 -8.43 -53.42 43.52
N TYR A 694 -8.13 -52.36 42.76
CA TYR A 694 -6.88 -52.16 42.06
C TYR A 694 -6.57 -50.67 41.96
N ALA A 695 -5.29 -50.31 42.08
CA ALA A 695 -4.82 -48.96 41.79
C ALA A 695 -3.42 -49.04 41.17
N GLU A 696 -3.14 -48.22 40.18
CA GLU A 696 -1.86 -48.19 39.47
C GLU A 696 -1.56 -46.77 38.97
N LEU A 697 -0.37 -46.26 39.30
CA LEU A 697 0.15 -45.03 38.70
C LEU A 697 0.66 -45.35 37.30
N GLN A 698 0.31 -44.51 36.32
CA GLN A 698 0.73 -44.60 34.94
C GLN A 698 1.50 -43.35 34.51
N ASP A 699 2.24 -43.44 33.41
CA ASP A 699 2.83 -42.28 32.73
C ASP A 699 1.78 -41.20 32.43
N ASP A 700 2.26 -39.97 32.20
CA ASP A 700 1.45 -38.77 31.97
C ASP A 700 0.53 -38.40 33.15
N ALA A 701 0.92 -38.76 34.38
CA ALA A 701 0.22 -38.44 35.62
C ALA A 701 -1.21 -39.01 35.72
N TYR A 702 -1.49 -40.15 35.10
CA TYR A 702 -2.75 -40.86 35.29
C TYR A 702 -2.67 -41.88 36.43
N LEU A 703 -3.71 -41.91 37.25
CA LEU A 703 -3.96 -42.98 38.21
C LEU A 703 -5.12 -43.84 37.72
N TYR A 704 -4.84 -45.09 37.38
CA TYR A 704 -5.88 -46.07 37.06
C TYR A 704 -6.39 -46.71 38.36
N ILE A 705 -7.70 -46.64 38.60
CA ILE A 705 -8.35 -47.25 39.77
C ILE A 705 -9.52 -48.14 39.35
N TYR A 706 -9.74 -49.19 40.14
CA TYR A 706 -10.89 -50.08 40.03
C TYR A 706 -11.50 -50.25 41.43
N LYS A 707 -12.83 -50.11 41.54
CA LYS A 707 -13.56 -50.22 42.82
C LYS A 707 -14.69 -51.25 42.71
N GLU A 708 -14.91 -51.96 43.82
CA GLU A 708 -15.95 -52.98 43.95
C GLU A 708 -17.32 -52.37 43.61
N LYS A 709 -18.04 -52.98 42.65
CA LYS A 709 -19.18 -52.50 41.82
C LYS A 709 -18.86 -52.30 40.32
N GLY A 710 -17.66 -52.67 39.85
CA GLY A 710 -17.39 -52.92 38.43
C GLY A 710 -17.13 -51.69 37.56
N ARG A 711 -16.65 -50.58 38.15
CA ARG A 711 -16.27 -49.38 37.40
C ARG A 711 -14.78 -49.09 37.56
N ALA A 712 -14.09 -48.99 36.43
CA ALA A 712 -12.71 -48.56 36.35
C ALA A 712 -12.66 -47.09 35.92
N TYR A 713 -11.70 -46.33 36.45
CA TYR A 713 -11.50 -44.93 36.09
C TYR A 713 -10.01 -44.64 35.91
N TYR A 714 -9.70 -43.76 34.96
CA TYR A 714 -8.41 -43.09 34.84
C TYR A 714 -8.55 -41.71 35.44
N VAL A 715 -7.81 -41.41 36.49
CA VAL A 715 -7.82 -40.11 37.16
C VAL A 715 -6.61 -39.33 36.71
N ASP A 716 -6.82 -38.19 36.05
CA ASP A 716 -5.78 -37.20 35.88
C ASP A 716 -5.47 -36.57 37.25
N LEU A 717 -4.26 -36.80 37.74
CA LEU A 717 -3.82 -36.37 39.06
C LEU A 717 -3.66 -34.85 39.19
N GLU A 718 -3.51 -34.13 38.08
CA GLU A 718 -3.38 -32.67 38.07
C GLU A 718 -4.75 -31.98 38.18
N SER A 719 -5.69 -32.35 37.31
CA SER A 719 -7.02 -31.73 37.26
C SER A 719 -8.03 -32.37 38.24
N GLY A 720 -7.76 -33.62 38.64
CA GLY A 720 -8.68 -34.47 39.40
C GLY A 720 -9.84 -35.01 38.57
N VAL A 721 -9.76 -34.94 37.24
CA VAL A 721 -10.81 -35.42 36.33
C VAL A 721 -10.69 -36.93 36.14
N CYS A 722 -11.82 -37.64 36.23
CA CYS A 722 -11.93 -39.08 35.98
C CYS A 722 -12.43 -39.36 34.56
N PHE A 723 -11.82 -40.32 33.90
CA PHE A 723 -12.20 -40.81 32.57
C PHE A 723 -12.55 -42.30 32.65
N ASP A 724 -13.59 -42.73 31.95
CA ASP A 724 -14.00 -44.14 31.91
C ASP A 724 -13.02 -45.02 31.08
N SER A 725 -12.24 -44.38 30.21
CA SER A 725 -11.13 -44.95 29.44
C SER A 725 -9.97 -43.98 29.39
N LYS A 726 -8.73 -44.46 29.23
CA LYS A 726 -7.56 -43.58 29.14
C LYS A 726 -7.75 -42.59 27.98
N PRO A 727 -7.79 -41.27 28.24
CA PRO A 727 -8.00 -40.29 27.18
C PRO A 727 -6.81 -40.24 26.24
N GLN A 728 -7.06 -39.87 24.98
CA GLN A 728 -6.01 -39.72 23.98
C GLN A 728 -5.32 -38.37 24.15
N LEU A 729 -4.02 -38.35 24.41
CA LEU A 729 -3.24 -37.11 24.36
C LEU A 729 -3.06 -36.65 22.91
N VAL A 730 -3.56 -35.46 22.60
CA VAL A 730 -3.47 -34.85 21.26
C VAL A 730 -2.82 -33.47 21.36
N ARG A 731 -2.01 -33.12 20.36
CA ARG A 731 -1.37 -31.79 20.29
C ARG A 731 -2.09 -30.91 19.28
N ILE A 732 -2.42 -29.68 19.68
CA ILE A 732 -3.02 -28.65 18.81
C ILE A 732 -2.21 -27.36 18.98
N GLY A 733 -1.47 -26.98 17.92
CA GLY A 733 -0.45 -25.94 18.03
C GLY A 733 0.66 -26.37 19.01
N PHE A 734 1.10 -25.47 19.88
CA PHE A 734 2.06 -25.81 20.93
C PHE A 734 1.45 -26.52 22.15
N MET A 735 0.13 -26.48 22.33
CA MET A 735 -0.55 -27.02 23.52
C MET A 735 -0.95 -28.50 23.36
N GLN A 736 -0.97 -29.23 24.48
CA GLN A 736 -1.50 -30.59 24.59
C GLN A 736 -2.90 -30.61 25.20
N PHE A 737 -3.71 -31.58 24.79
CA PHE A 737 -5.07 -31.78 25.26
C PHE A 737 -5.34 -33.26 25.52
N GLN A 738 -6.12 -33.54 26.56
CA GLN A 738 -6.70 -34.85 26.80
C GLN A 738 -8.02 -34.93 26.03
N LYS A 739 -8.09 -35.81 25.03
CA LYS A 739 -9.28 -36.01 24.21
C LYS A 739 -10.06 -37.23 24.70
N ASP A 740 -11.33 -37.01 25.03
CA ASP A 740 -12.30 -38.06 25.33
C ASP A 740 -13.58 -37.83 24.54
N GLY A 741 -13.83 -38.67 23.54
CA GLY A 741 -14.90 -38.47 22.57
C GLY A 741 -14.78 -37.12 21.84
N ASP A 742 -15.77 -36.25 22.06
CA ASP A 742 -15.85 -34.90 21.48
C ASP A 742 -15.29 -33.81 22.41
N LEU A 743 -14.84 -34.17 23.61
CA LEU A 743 -14.35 -33.26 24.63
C LEU A 743 -12.82 -33.15 24.57
N TYR A 744 -12.32 -31.92 24.60
CA TYR A 744 -10.89 -31.61 24.67
C TYR A 744 -10.60 -30.84 25.94
N PHE A 745 -9.86 -31.45 26.87
CA PHE A 745 -9.44 -30.82 28.11
C PHE A 745 -8.01 -30.31 27.96
N PRO A 746 -7.71 -29.02 28.24
CA PRO A 746 -6.35 -28.52 28.16
C PRO A 746 -5.46 -29.26 29.17
N PHE A 747 -4.35 -29.81 28.69
CA PHE A 747 -3.34 -30.45 29.51
C PHE A 747 -2.22 -29.42 29.78
N ASP A 748 -2.57 -28.41 30.59
CA ASP A 748 -1.71 -27.28 30.91
C ASP A 748 -1.99 -26.77 32.34
N PRO A 749 -0.97 -26.66 33.20
CA PRO A 749 -1.13 -26.28 34.61
C PRO A 749 -1.74 -24.90 34.82
N ARG A 750 -1.68 -24.03 33.82
CA ARG A 750 -2.20 -22.66 33.90
C ARG A 750 -3.72 -22.61 33.76
N LEU A 751 -4.35 -23.68 33.28
CA LEU A 751 -5.76 -23.74 32.96
C LEU A 751 -6.50 -24.74 33.85
N SER A 752 -7.82 -24.56 33.93
CA SER A 752 -8.68 -25.58 34.51
C SER A 752 -8.74 -26.78 33.57
N GLY A 753 -8.13 -27.90 33.96
CA GLY A 753 -8.29 -29.19 33.27
C GLY A 753 -9.71 -29.77 33.35
N ARG A 754 -10.65 -29.09 34.02
CA ARG A 754 -12.06 -29.53 34.18
C ARG A 754 -13.00 -28.99 33.11
N THR A 755 -12.59 -27.94 32.38
CA THR A 755 -13.45 -27.30 31.38
C THR A 755 -13.16 -27.92 30.02
N PRO A 756 -14.08 -28.71 29.43
CA PRO A 756 -13.89 -29.23 28.09
C PRO A 756 -14.15 -28.15 27.04
N TYR A 757 -13.46 -28.25 25.91
CA TYR A 757 -13.67 -27.45 24.72
C TYR A 757 -14.01 -28.36 23.54
N ARG A 758 -14.78 -27.84 22.58
CA ARG A 758 -14.93 -28.49 21.27
C ARG A 758 -13.68 -28.25 20.45
N ARG A 759 -13.36 -29.18 19.53
CA ARG A 759 -12.24 -29.01 18.61
C ARG A 759 -12.28 -27.66 17.85
N GLY A 760 -13.46 -27.21 17.44
CA GLY A 760 -13.65 -25.95 16.71
C GLY A 760 -13.45 -24.68 17.56
N GLU A 761 -13.44 -24.81 18.88
CA GLU A 761 -13.19 -23.71 19.82
C GLU A 761 -11.70 -23.52 20.12
N ILE A 762 -10.84 -24.40 19.60
CA ILE A 762 -9.40 -24.40 19.83
C ILE A 762 -8.71 -23.95 18.54
N VAL A 763 -8.02 -22.82 18.61
CA VAL A 763 -7.17 -22.32 17.53
C VAL A 763 -5.73 -22.27 18.04
N GLY A 764 -4.95 -23.30 17.72
CA GLY A 764 -3.54 -23.41 18.11
C GLY A 764 -2.60 -22.94 17.01
N GLY A 765 -1.61 -22.14 17.40
CA GLY A 765 -0.43 -21.73 16.61
C GLY A 765 0.87 -22.21 17.25
N GLU A 766 2.01 -21.77 16.72
CA GLU A 766 3.35 -22.17 17.19
C GLU A 766 3.72 -21.59 18.56
N ASP A 767 3.20 -20.40 18.87
CA ASP A 767 3.54 -19.57 20.04
C ASP A 767 2.31 -19.08 20.82
N ILE A 768 1.11 -19.22 20.26
CA ILE A 768 -0.16 -18.80 20.86
C ILE A 768 -1.26 -19.84 20.65
N CYS A 769 -2.20 -19.93 21.60
CA CYS A 769 -3.38 -20.77 21.48
C CYS A 769 -4.61 -20.02 22.01
N PHE A 770 -5.67 -19.98 21.22
CA PHE A 770 -6.96 -19.43 21.61
C PHE A 770 -7.88 -20.56 22.05
N LEU A 771 -8.51 -20.39 23.21
CA LEU A 771 -9.47 -21.36 23.78
C LEU A 771 -10.83 -20.68 23.95
N GLY A 772 -11.82 -21.21 23.24
CA GLY A 772 -13.17 -20.65 23.21
C GLY A 772 -13.18 -19.20 22.71
N SER A 773 -14.10 -18.41 23.29
CA SER A 773 -14.30 -17.01 22.90
C SER A 773 -13.46 -16.00 23.68
N HIS A 774 -12.74 -16.42 24.72
CA HIS A 774 -12.24 -15.47 25.72
C HIS A 774 -10.85 -15.77 26.28
N ILE A 775 -10.23 -16.93 26.04
CA ILE A 775 -8.92 -17.26 26.63
C ILE A 775 -7.83 -17.28 25.55
N VAL A 776 -6.67 -16.76 25.90
CA VAL A 776 -5.45 -16.77 25.11
C VAL A 776 -4.29 -17.24 25.97
N VAL A 777 -3.51 -18.19 25.46
CA VAL A 777 -2.34 -18.76 26.12
C VAL A 777 -1.13 -18.58 25.22
N LEU A 778 -0.01 -18.11 25.78
CA LEU A 778 1.25 -17.90 25.07
C LEU A 778 2.28 -18.94 25.54
N LYS A 779 3.10 -19.48 24.63
CA LYS A 779 4.01 -20.59 24.93
C LYS A 779 4.97 -20.31 26.08
N ASP A 780 5.67 -19.18 26.03
CA ASP A 780 6.72 -18.83 26.99
C ASP A 780 6.25 -17.79 28.04
N ASN A 781 4.96 -17.75 28.35
CA ASN A 781 4.39 -16.83 29.35
C ASN A 781 3.67 -17.59 30.47
N PRO A 782 3.98 -17.34 31.75
CA PRO A 782 3.31 -18.04 32.85
C PRO A 782 1.84 -17.63 33.06
N SER A 783 1.40 -16.49 32.50
CA SER A 783 0.03 -15.98 32.66
C SER A 783 -0.90 -16.51 31.56
N VAL A 784 -2.19 -16.67 31.88
CA VAL A 784 -3.25 -16.76 30.86
C VAL A 784 -3.93 -15.41 30.70
N PHE A 785 -4.31 -15.11 29.47
CA PHE A 785 -4.89 -13.84 29.09
C PHE A 785 -6.36 -14.01 28.71
N TYR A 786 -7.15 -12.98 28.99
CA TYR A 786 -8.58 -12.92 28.76
C TYR A 786 -8.91 -11.79 27.77
N ILE A 787 -9.68 -12.10 26.73
CA ILE A 787 -10.06 -11.14 25.69
C ILE A 787 -11.12 -10.18 26.21
N ARG A 788 -10.81 -8.88 26.19
CA ARG A 788 -11.72 -7.76 26.54
C ARG A 788 -12.38 -7.14 25.33
N LYS A 789 -11.67 -7.05 24.21
CA LYS A 789 -12.18 -6.48 22.96
C LYS A 789 -11.59 -7.21 21.77
N ARG A 790 -12.42 -7.42 20.75
CA ARG A 790 -12.04 -7.92 19.43
C ARG A 790 -12.27 -6.80 18.41
N TYR A 791 -11.33 -6.58 17.52
CA TYR A 791 -11.50 -5.66 16.40
C TYR A 791 -12.11 -6.37 15.19
N SER A 792 -12.66 -5.59 14.26
CA SER A 792 -13.38 -6.11 13.08
C SER A 792 -12.50 -6.88 12.11
N ASP A 793 -11.19 -6.63 12.11
CA ASP A 793 -10.20 -7.39 11.33
C ASP A 793 -10.03 -8.84 11.81
N GLY A 794 -10.45 -9.15 13.04
CA GLY A 794 -10.28 -10.43 13.71
C GLY A 794 -8.85 -10.74 14.19
N LYS A 795 -7.86 -9.91 13.90
CA LYS A 795 -6.45 -10.13 14.28
C LYS A 795 -6.04 -9.35 15.52
N ARG A 796 -6.76 -8.28 15.85
CA ARG A 796 -6.48 -7.47 17.04
C ARG A 796 -7.40 -7.78 18.20
N PHE A 797 -6.76 -7.88 19.36
CA PHE A 797 -7.40 -8.17 20.63
C PHE A 797 -6.87 -7.22 21.70
N VAL A 798 -7.76 -6.78 22.58
CA VAL A 798 -7.35 -6.20 23.86
C VAL A 798 -7.47 -7.30 24.90
N LEU A 799 -6.38 -7.58 25.61
CA LEU A 799 -6.26 -8.64 26.59
C LEU A 799 -6.08 -8.08 28.01
N SER A 800 -6.46 -8.88 29.01
CA SER A 800 -6.19 -8.67 30.44
C SER A 800 -5.72 -9.98 31.08
N THR A 801 -4.89 -9.92 32.12
CA THR A 801 -4.54 -11.09 32.92
C THR A 801 -5.59 -11.42 33.99
N SER A 802 -6.56 -10.53 34.22
CA SER A 802 -7.67 -10.77 35.15
C SER A 802 -8.82 -11.47 34.43
N GLN A 803 -9.42 -12.47 35.07
CA GLN A 803 -10.63 -13.10 34.53
C GLN A 803 -11.84 -12.13 34.60
N THR A 804 -11.94 -11.34 35.67
CA THR A 804 -13.03 -10.36 35.88
C THR A 804 -12.59 -8.94 35.58
N SER A 805 -13.49 -8.14 34.98
CA SER A 805 -13.23 -6.73 34.66
C SER A 805 -13.10 -5.90 35.94
N ARG A 806 -11.96 -5.22 36.11
CA ARG A 806 -11.70 -4.34 37.26
C ARG A 806 -11.27 -2.94 36.78
N PRO A 807 -11.64 -1.85 37.49
CA PRO A 807 -11.06 -0.54 37.23
C PRO A 807 -9.53 -0.60 37.39
N ASN A 808 -8.78 -0.07 36.42
CA ASN A 808 -7.31 -0.05 36.37
C ASN A 808 -6.60 -1.41 36.18
N GLU A 809 -7.25 -2.40 35.57
CA GLU A 809 -6.54 -3.62 35.18
C GLU A 809 -5.51 -3.35 34.05
N PRO A 810 -4.34 -4.02 34.07
CA PRO A 810 -3.37 -3.90 32.99
C PRO A 810 -3.94 -4.48 31.70
N LEU A 811 -3.99 -3.65 30.65
CA LEU A 811 -4.44 -4.04 29.33
C LEU A 811 -3.26 -4.23 28.37
N TYR A 812 -3.41 -5.16 27.45
CA TYR A 812 -2.41 -5.45 26.44
C TYR A 812 -3.07 -5.45 25.07
N ASP A 813 -2.44 -4.79 24.10
CA ASP A 813 -2.81 -4.91 22.70
C ASP A 813 -2.07 -6.10 22.10
N LEU A 814 -2.83 -7.07 21.62
CA LEU A 814 -2.35 -8.22 20.87
C LEU A 814 -2.74 -8.05 19.40
N TYR A 815 -1.78 -8.22 18.51
CA TYR A 815 -1.98 -8.46 17.10
C TYR A 815 -1.47 -9.85 16.75
N TYR A 816 -2.29 -10.66 16.07
CA TYR A 816 -1.92 -12.00 15.65
C TYR A 816 -2.37 -12.29 14.22
N ASN A 817 -1.40 -12.55 13.34
CA ASN A 817 -1.58 -12.98 11.94
C ASN A 817 -0.77 -14.25 11.62
N GLY A 818 -0.40 -15.03 12.64
CA GLY A 818 0.56 -16.13 12.54
C GLY A 818 1.91 -15.81 13.19
N ARG A 819 2.21 -14.51 13.42
CA ARG A 819 3.29 -14.05 14.31
C ARG A 819 2.71 -13.29 15.49
N LEU A 820 3.27 -13.51 16.68
CA LEU A 820 2.86 -12.85 17.91
C LEU A 820 3.46 -11.45 18.05
N GLU A 821 2.62 -10.42 18.06
CA GLU A 821 2.99 -9.05 18.44
C GLU A 821 2.12 -8.58 19.61
N MET A 822 2.75 -8.30 20.76
CA MET A 822 2.04 -7.89 21.96
C MET A 822 2.69 -6.67 22.60
N ARG A 823 1.89 -5.65 22.93
CA ARG A 823 2.35 -4.44 23.61
C ARG A 823 1.48 -4.15 24.83
N LYS A 824 2.11 -3.76 25.94
CA LYS A 824 1.41 -3.32 27.15
C LYS A 824 0.90 -1.89 26.93
N ARG A 825 -0.36 -1.63 27.31
CA ARG A 825 -0.94 -0.29 27.29
C ARG A 825 -0.51 0.56 28.48
#